data_AF-A0A843EFR3-F1
#
_entry.id   AF-A0A843EFR3-F1
#
_cell.length_a   1.000
_cell.length_b   1.000
_cell.length_c   1.000
_cell.angle_alpha   90.00
_cell.angle_beta   90.00
_cell.angle_gamma   90.00
#
_symmetry.space_group_name_H-M   'P 1'
#
loop_
_entity.id
_entity.type
_entity.pdbx_description
1 polymer ?
#
loop_
_entity_poly.entity_id
_entity_poly.type
_entity_poly.pdbx_seq_one_letter_code
_entity_poly.pdbx_strand_id
1 'polypeptide(L)'
;TKEAATYLAAGNLSKTDIWTLDLAADADIINAYLYVAYNWDKTDGNIPVWTTTFNNAAISPVASYRDQSNLGTYGKYGYGLIVYHVSDLVNKNGDNTFVLEKISGMTAVYPSTFVVFYNVTESDTITTVYMYNGADLLANSNNLAGRTAAANSVLDIDPVDNLLLAKLHVFAASAQPGEGNLIVNGVAFDNVWTGTSNTTDEYVLDVTDFIASSNSVSFVATGSTILALQQFVVVKNAVPSVSAKVANEYTSGGGACYAGTNNTLQVNLTNDGLIDATYTVDLYVNGEKLDSTEVSVAVGEKTVVYLTDDTIRPITAATVNGAENAEKVNYTVVISDKLSGVVLSESTLTPTVLYNGNLGKDFAYPAESITPFNSISINGDIIIDTKADSTYLAAGNLSKTDVWTIELPAGVTVVNGYVYVAYNWDKTDGTIPVWTTTFNNVAISPLASYRDQSNLGTYGKYGYGLVVYDVSDLIQNGENTFVLEKISGMTAVYPSTLVVLYNVSGSEAIKNVYMFNGADLLANSNNLAGRTAAANSVLDIDLPMFIENAKLHIFAASAQSGEGNLIVNGQTFTNVWSGSSNSTNEYIVDLTDSIASSNSVSFVATGSTILALQQFIVVDLATPTASDLQKLIDETPADGVLNLSNLNFADVSNVNITKDITLVGDNLVI
;
A
#
# COMPACT_ATOMS: atom_id res chain seq x y z
N THR A 1 27.81 36.71 10.09
CA THR A 1 29.13 37.22 9.62
C THR A 1 29.56 38.41 10.46
N LYS A 2 30.87 38.65 10.61
CA LYS A 2 31.45 39.65 11.54
C LYS A 2 31.87 40.91 10.77
N GLU A 3 31.05 41.95 10.74
CA GLU A 3 31.37 43.16 9.96
C GLU A 3 32.23 44.17 10.74
N ALA A 4 32.11 44.29 12.07
CA ALA A 4 32.84 45.36 12.79
C ALA A 4 33.04 45.15 14.31
N ALA A 5 33.47 43.97 14.78
CA ALA A 5 33.84 43.86 16.20
C ALA A 5 35.25 44.43 16.44
N THR A 6 35.37 45.48 17.26
CA THR A 6 36.63 46.22 17.45
C THR A 6 37.17 46.13 18.87
N TYR A 7 38.50 46.16 18.99
CA TYR A 7 39.17 46.27 20.28
C TYR A 7 38.91 47.65 20.90
N LEU A 8 38.37 47.67 22.10
CA LEU A 8 38.16 48.90 22.86
C LEU A 8 39.31 49.10 23.84
N ALA A 9 40.28 49.94 23.45
CA ALA A 9 41.40 50.31 24.30
C ALA A 9 40.95 50.93 25.63
N ALA A 10 41.80 50.83 26.67
CA ALA A 10 41.45 51.25 28.01
C ALA A 10 41.04 52.74 28.09
N GLY A 11 41.68 53.61 27.32
CA GLY A 11 41.38 55.04 27.27
C GLY A 11 40.06 55.42 26.57
N ASN A 12 39.48 54.54 25.76
CA ASN A 12 38.26 54.82 25.00
C ASN A 12 36.99 54.53 25.84
N LEU A 13 35.88 55.20 25.54
CA LEU A 13 34.66 55.16 26.37
C LEU A 13 33.63 54.12 25.92
N SER A 14 33.49 53.88 24.61
CA SER A 14 32.46 52.98 24.09
C SER A 14 32.88 52.25 22.82
N LYS A 15 32.26 51.09 22.59
CA LYS A 15 32.32 50.34 21.32
C LYS A 15 30.94 49.88 20.89
N THR A 16 30.82 49.63 19.60
CA THR A 16 29.66 48.97 19.00
C THR A 16 30.16 47.80 18.15
N ASP A 17 29.65 46.60 18.42
CA ASP A 17 29.90 45.41 17.62
C ASP A 17 28.59 45.05 16.87
N ILE A 18 28.69 44.71 15.57
CA ILE A 18 27.53 44.39 14.73
C ILE A 18 27.74 43.03 14.05
N TRP A 19 26.69 42.19 14.09
CA TRP A 19 26.60 40.91 13.38
C TRP A 19 25.32 40.86 12.55
N THR A 20 25.45 40.57 11.26
CA THR A 20 24.30 40.33 10.38
C THR A 20 24.01 38.83 10.34
N LEU A 21 22.75 38.48 10.62
CA LEU A 21 22.22 37.12 10.49
C LEU A 21 21.26 37.06 9.30
N ASP A 22 21.27 35.91 8.62
CA ASP A 22 20.36 35.57 7.52
C ASP A 22 19.95 34.11 7.70
N LEU A 23 19.01 33.87 8.62
CA LEU A 23 18.54 32.53 8.97
C LEU A 23 17.38 32.11 8.05
N ALA A 24 17.21 30.80 7.86
CA ALA A 24 16.08 30.27 7.12
C ALA A 24 14.74 30.75 7.71
N ALA A 25 13.71 30.85 6.87
CA ALA A 25 12.41 31.40 7.28
C ALA A 25 11.79 30.60 8.43
N ASP A 26 11.98 29.28 8.42
CA ASP A 26 11.49 28.31 9.40
C ASP A 26 12.43 28.13 10.60
N ALA A 27 13.54 28.88 10.67
CA ALA A 27 14.43 28.83 11.82
C ALA A 27 13.78 29.43 13.07
N ASP A 28 13.82 28.66 14.15
CA ASP A 28 13.38 29.06 15.48
C ASP A 28 14.59 29.17 16.42
N ILE A 29 14.80 30.36 17.00
CA ILE A 29 15.96 30.62 17.86
C ILE A 29 15.69 30.02 19.24
N ILE A 30 16.53 29.05 19.61
CA ILE A 30 16.43 28.37 20.90
C ILE A 30 17.24 29.08 21.97
N ASN A 31 18.46 29.52 21.61
CA ASN A 31 19.33 30.26 22.51
C ASN A 31 20.29 31.17 21.75
N ALA A 32 20.72 32.26 22.38
CA ALA A 32 21.81 33.08 21.88
C ALA A 32 22.63 33.68 23.03
N TYR A 33 23.95 33.69 22.86
CA TYR A 33 24.90 34.17 23.86
C TYR A 33 25.94 35.11 23.27
N LEU A 34 26.30 36.12 24.06
CA LEU A 34 27.37 37.06 23.76
C LEU A 34 28.51 36.87 24.76
N TYR A 35 29.71 36.68 24.23
CA TYR A 35 30.96 36.43 24.95
C TYR A 35 31.87 37.65 24.80
N VAL A 36 32.13 38.35 25.90
CA VAL A 36 32.87 39.62 25.93
C VAL A 36 34.12 39.45 26.77
N ALA A 37 35.26 39.21 26.10
CA ALA A 37 36.55 39.11 26.75
C ALA A 37 37.15 40.48 27.04
N TYR A 38 37.90 40.60 28.14
CA TYR A 38 38.52 41.84 28.57
C TYR A 38 39.91 41.63 29.17
N ASN A 39 40.67 42.71 29.21
CA ASN A 39 41.98 42.80 29.85
C ASN A 39 42.15 44.13 30.58
N TRP A 40 43.23 44.24 31.35
CA TRP A 40 43.64 45.47 32.03
C TRP A 40 42.57 46.01 32.99
N ASP A 41 41.72 45.16 33.57
CA ASP A 41 40.70 45.59 34.50
C ASP A 41 41.28 46.05 35.83
N LYS A 42 41.19 47.35 36.09
CA LYS A 42 41.68 48.01 37.33
C LYS A 42 40.58 48.22 38.36
N THR A 43 39.37 47.74 38.11
CA THR A 43 38.29 47.88 39.08
C THR A 43 38.56 46.98 40.28
N ASP A 44 38.17 47.43 41.47
CA ASP A 44 38.32 46.66 42.72
C ASP A 44 37.27 45.52 42.84
N GLY A 45 36.49 45.28 41.79
CA GLY A 45 35.40 44.29 41.74
C GLY A 45 35.78 43.00 40.99
N ASN A 46 34.99 41.95 41.20
CA ASN A 46 35.14 40.69 40.47
C ASN A 46 34.69 40.77 39.00
N ILE A 47 33.96 41.83 38.63
CA ILE A 47 33.41 42.06 37.30
C ILE A 47 33.61 43.54 36.92
N PRO A 48 34.13 43.84 35.72
CA PRO A 48 34.17 45.19 35.18
C PRO A 48 32.80 45.91 35.21
N VAL A 49 32.81 47.21 35.53
CA VAL A 49 31.59 48.05 35.52
C VAL A 49 31.35 48.61 34.12
N TRP A 50 30.38 48.05 33.40
CA TRP A 50 29.97 48.48 32.06
C TRP A 50 28.47 48.76 31.99
N THR A 51 28.08 49.66 31.09
CA THR A 51 26.70 49.77 30.61
C THR A 51 26.62 49.07 29.26
N THR A 52 25.77 48.07 29.13
CA THR A 52 25.67 47.26 27.92
C THR A 52 24.24 47.20 27.40
N THR A 53 24.11 47.30 26.08
CA THR A 53 22.84 47.06 25.37
C THR A 53 23.04 46.09 24.21
N PHE A 54 22.00 45.33 23.90
CA PHE A 54 21.91 44.49 22.71
C PHE A 54 20.60 44.80 21.99
N ASN A 55 20.66 45.17 20.71
CA ASN A 55 19.52 45.66 19.94
C ASN A 55 18.69 46.72 20.68
N ASN A 56 19.40 47.67 21.30
CA ASN A 56 18.86 48.78 22.11
C ASN A 56 18.21 48.39 23.45
N ALA A 57 18.18 47.11 23.81
CA ALA A 57 17.73 46.65 25.12
C ALA A 57 18.90 46.52 26.08
N ALA A 58 18.75 46.97 27.33
CA ALA A 58 19.76 46.77 28.37
C ALA A 58 19.90 45.28 28.71
N ILE A 59 21.14 44.80 28.83
CA ILE A 59 21.44 43.40 29.14
C ILE A 59 22.32 43.29 30.39
N SER A 60 22.20 42.18 31.11
CA SER A 60 23.00 41.91 32.31
C SER A 60 23.82 40.64 32.15
N PRO A 61 25.03 40.56 32.73
CA PRO A 61 25.83 39.34 32.70
C PRO A 61 25.09 38.16 33.32
N VAL A 62 25.18 37.00 32.68
CA VAL A 62 24.72 35.72 33.23
C VAL A 62 25.86 34.90 33.83
N ALA A 63 27.11 35.16 33.41
CA ALA A 63 28.31 34.58 34.00
C ALA A 63 29.53 35.49 33.80
N SER A 64 30.53 35.33 34.65
CA SER A 64 31.82 36.02 34.54
C SER A 64 32.96 35.11 34.99
N TYR A 65 34.05 35.12 34.24
CA TYR A 65 35.27 34.37 34.52
C TYR A 65 36.42 35.35 34.55
N ARG A 66 37.14 35.40 35.66
CA ARG A 66 38.22 36.36 35.86
C ARG A 66 39.47 35.62 36.31
N ASP A 67 40.57 35.97 35.69
CA ASP A 67 41.91 35.58 36.11
C ASP A 67 42.81 36.81 36.21
N GLN A 68 43.93 36.68 36.91
CA GLN A 68 44.95 37.71 36.99
C GLN A 68 46.32 37.10 37.30
N SER A 69 47.36 37.69 36.70
CA SER A 69 48.71 37.50 37.23
C SER A 69 48.83 38.21 38.58
N ASN A 70 49.50 37.61 39.55
CA ASN A 70 49.88 38.27 40.82
C ASN A 70 51.33 38.79 40.77
N LEU A 71 51.94 38.88 39.59
CA LEU A 71 53.34 39.23 39.39
C LEU A 71 53.53 40.64 38.81
N GLY A 72 54.49 41.37 39.36
CA GLY A 72 54.95 42.67 38.84
C GLY A 72 53.97 43.84 39.04
N THR A 73 54.34 45.00 38.51
CA THR A 73 53.59 46.28 38.65
C THR A 73 52.15 46.22 38.15
N TYR A 74 51.85 45.26 37.26
CA TYR A 74 50.54 45.07 36.63
C TYR A 74 49.81 43.82 37.15
N GLY A 75 50.38 43.11 38.13
CA GLY A 75 49.85 41.88 38.72
C GLY A 75 48.63 42.08 39.63
N LYS A 76 47.82 43.09 39.36
CA LYS A 76 46.53 43.35 40.03
C LYS A 76 45.41 43.59 39.03
N TYR A 77 45.72 43.59 37.73
CA TYR A 77 44.74 43.86 36.69
C TYR A 77 44.08 42.58 36.22
N GLY A 78 42.76 42.61 36.16
CA GLY A 78 41.94 41.48 35.75
C GLY A 78 41.95 41.26 34.24
N TYR A 79 41.95 39.99 33.87
CA TYR A 79 41.68 39.47 32.54
C TYR A 79 40.49 38.54 32.67
N GLY A 80 39.65 38.45 31.66
CA GLY A 80 38.45 37.63 31.82
C GLY A 80 37.51 37.60 30.65
N LEU A 81 36.37 36.97 30.92
CA LEU A 81 35.27 36.75 30.01
C LEU A 81 33.95 37.04 30.72
N ILE A 82 33.09 37.85 30.11
CA ILE A 82 31.71 38.06 30.56
C ILE A 82 30.77 37.44 29.53
N VAL A 83 29.76 36.71 30.01
CA VAL A 83 28.75 36.07 29.16
C VAL A 83 27.40 36.73 29.39
N TYR A 84 26.68 37.02 28.31
CA TYR A 84 25.31 37.54 28.32
C TYR A 84 24.39 36.57 27.55
N HIS A 85 23.17 36.37 28.04
CA HIS A 85 22.10 35.68 27.32
C HIS A 85 21.24 36.71 26.61
N VAL A 86 21.02 36.55 25.31
CA VAL A 86 20.38 37.55 24.44
C VAL A 86 19.34 36.96 23.49
N SER A 87 18.88 35.74 23.74
CA SER A 87 17.99 34.96 22.86
C SER A 87 16.77 35.75 22.39
N ASP A 88 16.07 36.40 23.32
CA ASP A 88 14.81 37.13 23.05
C ASP A 88 15.02 38.44 22.29
N LEU A 89 16.28 38.86 22.13
CA LEU A 89 16.64 40.13 21.52
C LEU A 89 17.19 39.95 20.11
N VAL A 90 17.40 38.72 19.64
CA VAL A 90 18.04 38.45 18.35
C VAL A 90 17.12 38.84 17.19
N ASN A 91 17.65 39.62 16.26
CA ASN A 91 17.09 39.80 14.95
C ASN A 91 17.54 38.66 14.04
N LYS A 92 16.64 37.71 13.76
CA LYS A 92 16.98 36.51 12.98
C LYS A 92 17.36 36.79 11.53
N ASN A 93 16.86 37.89 10.96
CA ASN A 93 17.09 38.30 9.57
C ASN A 93 17.45 39.79 9.53
N GLY A 94 18.73 40.07 9.82
CA GLY A 94 19.29 41.41 9.82
C GLY A 94 20.36 41.62 10.89
N ASP A 95 20.62 42.88 11.17
CA ASP A 95 21.70 43.29 12.06
C ASP A 95 21.34 43.09 13.53
N ASN A 96 22.34 42.61 14.27
CA ASN A 96 22.36 42.47 15.71
C ASN A 96 23.49 43.32 16.27
N THR A 97 23.14 44.27 17.13
CA THR A 97 24.05 45.33 17.59
C THR A 97 24.29 45.22 19.09
N PHE A 98 25.54 45.06 19.50
CA PHE A 98 25.98 45.17 20.88
C PHE A 98 26.67 46.50 21.11
N VAL A 99 26.22 47.27 22.10
CA VAL A 99 26.87 48.52 22.53
C VAL A 99 27.39 48.33 23.95
N LEU A 100 28.64 48.73 24.17
CA LEU A 100 29.29 48.73 25.48
C LEU A 100 29.85 50.10 25.78
N GLU A 101 29.54 50.63 26.95
CA GLU A 101 30.11 51.84 27.52
C GLU A 101 30.82 51.54 28.84
N LYS A 102 31.97 52.18 29.07
CA LYS A 102 32.82 51.97 30.24
C LYS A 102 33.50 53.24 30.72
N ILE A 103 34.05 53.18 31.93
CA ILE A 103 34.89 54.25 32.49
C ILE A 103 36.27 54.25 31.80
N SER A 104 36.70 55.41 31.31
CA SER A 104 38.03 55.56 30.68
C SER A 104 39.16 55.19 31.65
N GLY A 105 40.14 54.47 31.13
CA GLY A 105 41.35 54.03 31.84
C GLY A 105 41.19 52.77 32.70
N MET A 106 39.96 52.24 32.84
CA MET A 106 39.65 51.17 33.80
C MET A 106 39.75 49.76 33.22
N THR A 107 39.19 49.48 32.06
CA THR A 107 39.25 48.16 31.39
C THR A 107 39.47 48.34 29.90
N ALA A 108 40.13 47.39 29.24
CA ALA A 108 40.10 47.24 27.80
C ALA A 108 39.31 45.99 27.42
N VAL A 109 38.68 46.00 26.24
CA VAL A 109 37.71 44.98 25.84
C VAL A 109 38.07 44.45 24.46
N TYR A 110 38.21 43.14 24.36
CA TYR A 110 38.46 42.45 23.09
C TYR A 110 37.21 42.46 22.20
N PRO A 111 37.36 42.17 20.89
CA PRO A 111 36.22 41.90 20.03
C PRO A 111 35.33 40.79 20.63
N SER A 112 34.01 41.02 20.65
CA SER A 112 33.07 40.06 21.25
C SER A 112 32.77 38.90 20.28
N THR A 113 32.36 37.75 20.83
CA THR A 113 31.85 36.60 20.06
C THR A 113 30.36 36.46 20.31
N PHE A 114 29.57 36.33 19.24
CA PHE A 114 28.13 36.14 19.29
C PHE A 114 27.77 34.78 18.71
N VAL A 115 27.03 33.97 19.47
CA VAL A 115 26.66 32.59 19.13
C VAL A 115 25.14 32.46 19.18
N VAL A 116 24.56 31.85 18.15
CA VAL A 116 23.11 31.65 18.00
C VAL A 116 22.84 30.18 17.71
N PHE A 117 21.88 29.62 18.45
CA PHE A 117 21.39 28.25 18.33
C PHE A 117 19.95 28.29 17.84
N TYR A 118 19.64 27.54 16.80
CA TYR A 118 18.32 27.51 16.21
C TYR A 118 17.94 26.10 15.76
N ASN A 119 16.64 25.81 15.75
CA ASN A 119 16.05 24.63 15.16
C ASN A 119 15.43 24.98 13.81
N VAL A 120 15.28 23.98 12.95
CA VAL A 120 14.51 24.05 11.69
C VAL A 120 13.39 23.02 11.76
N THR A 121 12.39 23.13 10.87
CA THR A 121 11.17 22.30 10.97
C THR A 121 11.44 20.83 10.64
N GLU A 122 12.35 20.56 9.70
CA GLU A 122 12.72 19.22 9.27
C GLU A 122 14.24 19.11 9.13
N SER A 123 14.83 18.08 9.72
CA SER A 123 16.23 17.72 9.49
C SER A 123 16.45 16.22 9.67
N ASP A 124 17.28 15.66 8.81
CA ASP A 124 17.85 14.31 8.88
C ASP A 124 19.00 14.19 9.89
N THR A 125 19.28 15.27 10.62
CA THR A 125 20.37 15.33 11.60
C THR A 125 19.97 16.11 12.83
N ILE A 126 20.60 15.76 13.95
CA ILE A 126 20.55 16.54 15.18
C ILE A 126 21.93 17.11 15.46
N THR A 127 21.99 18.40 15.82
CA THR A 127 23.23 19.06 16.25
C THR A 127 23.14 19.36 17.74
N THR A 128 24.07 18.81 18.52
CA THR A 128 24.22 19.06 19.95
C THR A 128 25.48 19.89 20.17
N VAL A 129 25.36 20.97 20.95
CA VAL A 129 26.50 21.83 21.29
C VAL A 129 26.74 21.83 22.79
N TYR A 130 27.94 21.39 23.17
CA TYR A 130 28.41 21.41 24.56
C TYR A 130 29.26 22.66 24.77
N MET A 131 28.85 23.51 25.72
CA MET A 131 29.50 24.79 25.97
C MET A 131 30.30 24.80 27.26
N TYR A 132 31.56 25.19 27.16
CA TYR A 132 32.48 25.28 28.30
C TYR A 132 33.04 26.68 28.38
N ASN A 133 32.79 27.34 29.50
CA ASN A 133 33.15 28.74 29.67
C ASN A 133 34.23 28.87 30.72
N GLY A 134 35.22 29.71 30.45
CA GLY A 134 36.35 29.95 31.33
C GLY A 134 37.19 31.11 30.83
N ALA A 135 38.12 31.56 31.67
CA ALA A 135 39.16 32.49 31.30
C ALA A 135 40.43 32.16 32.09
N ASP A 136 41.56 31.98 31.40
CA ASP A 136 42.86 31.70 32.03
C ASP A 136 43.97 32.46 31.30
N LEU A 137 44.71 33.28 32.04
CA LEU A 137 45.77 34.14 31.53
C LEU A 137 47.10 33.39 31.58
N LEU A 138 47.58 32.99 30.41
CA LEU A 138 48.83 32.26 30.27
C LEU A 138 49.92 33.15 29.68
N ALA A 139 51.14 33.03 30.21
CA ALA A 139 52.30 33.71 29.66
C ALA A 139 53.57 32.84 29.82
N ASN A 140 54.36 32.72 28.76
CA ASN A 140 55.60 31.93 28.79
C ASN A 140 56.88 32.78 28.78
N SER A 141 56.74 34.09 28.54
CA SER A 141 57.87 35.04 28.41
C SER A 141 58.83 35.09 29.61
N ASN A 142 58.37 34.78 30.83
CA ASN A 142 59.18 34.82 32.06
C ASN A 142 59.50 33.42 32.63
N ASN A 143 59.28 32.36 31.86
CA ASN A 143 59.42 30.98 32.31
C ASN A 143 60.82 30.42 32.08
N LEU A 144 61.81 30.94 32.82
CA LEU A 144 63.23 30.59 32.66
C LEU A 144 63.56 29.11 32.90
N ALA A 145 62.70 28.39 33.62
CA ALA A 145 62.89 26.96 33.90
C ALA A 145 62.25 26.04 32.85
N GLY A 146 61.63 26.60 31.80
CA GLY A 146 61.01 25.82 30.72
C GLY A 146 59.84 24.94 31.18
N ARG A 147 59.03 25.40 32.14
CA ARG A 147 57.83 24.68 32.59
C ARG A 147 56.74 24.71 31.52
N THR A 148 55.74 23.84 31.60
CA THR A 148 54.54 23.99 30.75
C THR A 148 53.63 25.07 31.35
N ALA A 149 53.37 26.14 30.61
CA ALA A 149 52.36 27.16 30.94
C ALA A 149 51.07 26.82 30.18
N ALA A 150 50.10 26.21 30.87
CA ALA A 150 48.90 25.71 30.19
C ALA A 150 47.62 25.81 31.02
N ALA A 151 46.52 26.04 30.31
CA ALA A 151 45.15 25.94 30.83
C ALA A 151 44.59 24.58 30.41
N ASN A 152 44.26 23.72 31.37
CA ASN A 152 43.78 22.37 31.12
C ASN A 152 42.29 22.25 31.45
N SER A 153 41.53 21.66 30.54
CA SER A 153 40.11 21.39 30.71
C SER A 153 39.76 19.96 30.29
N VAL A 154 38.70 19.42 30.89
CA VAL A 154 38.05 18.17 30.47
C VAL A 154 36.66 18.52 29.99
N LEU A 155 36.35 18.14 28.74
CA LEU A 155 35.08 18.42 28.07
C LEU A 155 34.30 17.11 27.96
N ASP A 156 33.33 16.92 28.85
CA ASP A 156 32.46 15.74 28.93
C ASP A 156 31.22 15.89 28.03
N ILE A 157 31.08 15.02 27.03
CA ILE A 157 29.94 15.00 26.12
C ILE A 157 29.17 13.68 26.28
N ASP A 158 27.89 13.69 25.88
CA ASP A 158 27.12 12.44 25.83
C ASP A 158 27.75 11.47 24.82
N PRO A 159 27.58 10.15 25.01
CA PRO A 159 27.98 9.15 24.04
C PRO A 159 27.44 9.49 22.65
N VAL A 160 28.30 9.35 21.64
CA VAL A 160 28.01 9.71 20.26
C VAL A 160 27.68 8.46 19.46
N ASP A 161 26.39 8.30 19.15
CA ASP A 161 25.89 7.30 18.21
C ASP A 161 25.59 7.98 16.87
N ASN A 162 25.85 7.27 15.76
CA ASN A 162 25.59 7.77 14.40
C ASN A 162 26.26 9.13 14.10
N LEU A 163 27.48 9.32 14.60
CA LEU A 163 28.26 10.53 14.44
C LEU A 163 28.56 10.81 12.96
N LEU A 164 28.17 11.98 12.48
CA LEU A 164 28.50 12.48 11.14
C LEU A 164 29.66 13.47 11.17
N LEU A 165 29.72 14.30 12.20
CA LEU A 165 30.71 15.37 12.34
C LEU A 165 30.86 15.77 13.81
N ALA A 166 32.09 15.96 14.26
CA ALA A 166 32.38 16.66 15.51
C ALA A 166 33.42 17.76 15.29
N LYS A 167 33.12 18.99 15.75
CA LYS A 167 34.03 20.13 15.70
C LYS A 167 34.29 20.68 17.10
N LEU A 168 35.56 20.91 17.42
CA LEU A 168 35.98 21.64 18.60
C LEU A 168 36.31 23.07 18.21
N HIS A 169 35.54 24.02 18.73
CA HIS A 169 35.81 25.45 18.62
C HIS A 169 36.49 25.91 19.91
N VAL A 170 37.68 26.50 19.80
CA VAL A 170 38.38 27.10 20.93
C VAL A 170 38.67 28.56 20.66
N PHE A 171 38.54 29.39 21.69
CA PHE A 171 38.70 30.82 21.58
C PHE A 171 39.85 31.30 22.47
N ALA A 172 40.66 32.22 21.96
CA ALA A 172 41.68 32.89 22.76
C ALA A 172 41.79 34.36 22.38
N ALA A 173 41.98 35.22 23.37
CA ALA A 173 42.28 36.63 23.16
C ALA A 173 43.77 36.91 23.34
N SER A 174 44.26 37.96 22.66
CA SER A 174 45.68 38.29 22.60
C SER A 174 46.57 37.19 22.02
N ALA A 175 45.99 36.20 21.32
CA ALA A 175 46.73 35.05 20.83
C ALA A 175 47.28 35.30 19.42
N GLN A 176 48.60 35.38 19.30
CA GLN A 176 49.31 35.74 18.07
C GLN A 176 50.07 34.54 17.48
N PRO A 177 50.49 34.59 16.21
CA PRO A 177 51.40 33.59 15.66
C PRO A 177 52.66 33.44 16.52
N GLY A 178 52.95 32.20 16.91
CA GLY A 178 54.07 31.76 17.73
C GLY A 178 53.77 31.69 19.22
N GLU A 179 52.54 32.02 19.66
CA GLU A 179 52.26 32.24 21.07
C GLU A 179 51.53 31.12 21.79
N GLY A 180 50.95 30.17 21.07
CA GLY A 180 50.40 28.99 21.72
C GLY A 180 50.09 27.83 20.80
N ASN A 181 50.07 26.65 21.43
CA ASN A 181 49.70 25.37 20.88
C ASN A 181 48.39 24.90 21.53
N LEU A 182 47.73 23.93 20.90
CA LEU A 182 46.59 23.22 21.45
C LEU A 182 46.95 21.73 21.60
N ILE A 183 46.59 21.11 22.72
CA ILE A 183 46.67 19.65 22.86
C ILE A 183 45.26 19.13 23.09
N VAL A 184 44.78 18.23 22.23
CA VAL A 184 43.44 17.62 22.31
C VAL A 184 43.60 16.12 22.36
N ASN A 185 43.09 15.48 23.42
CA ASN A 185 43.19 14.03 23.63
C ASN A 185 44.62 13.49 23.45
N GLY A 186 45.62 14.26 23.88
CA GLY A 186 47.05 13.92 23.73
C GLY A 186 47.68 14.25 22.38
N VAL A 187 46.89 14.68 21.38
CA VAL A 187 47.38 15.12 20.06
C VAL A 187 47.72 16.60 20.11
N ALA A 188 48.95 16.97 19.71
CA ALA A 188 49.41 18.34 19.70
C ALA A 188 49.20 19.02 18.33
N PHE A 189 48.74 20.27 18.37
CA PHE A 189 48.57 21.17 17.24
C PHE A 189 49.41 22.42 17.53
N ASP A 190 50.46 22.61 16.74
CA ASP A 190 51.41 23.69 16.95
C ASP A 190 50.94 24.99 16.30
N ASN A 191 51.18 26.11 16.98
CA ASN A 191 51.02 27.46 16.45
C ASN A 191 49.63 27.71 15.80
N VAL A 192 48.56 27.43 16.55
CA VAL A 192 47.18 27.44 16.04
C VAL A 192 46.56 28.84 15.92
N TRP A 193 47.22 29.86 16.48
CA TRP A 193 46.68 31.22 16.56
C TRP A 193 47.19 32.12 15.42
N THR A 194 46.29 32.94 14.89
CA THR A 194 46.53 33.88 13.78
C THR A 194 46.23 35.33 14.14
N GLY A 195 45.74 35.57 15.35
CA GLY A 195 45.34 36.88 15.84
C GLY A 195 46.49 37.87 16.11
N THR A 196 46.12 38.94 16.82
CA THR A 196 47.00 40.00 17.32
C THR A 196 46.77 40.17 18.82
N SER A 197 47.60 40.98 19.49
CA SER A 197 47.43 41.32 20.90
C SER A 197 46.10 42.01 21.25
N ASN A 198 45.33 42.43 20.24
CA ASN A 198 44.06 43.15 20.39
C ASN A 198 42.85 42.37 19.82
N THR A 199 43.03 41.13 19.36
CA THR A 199 41.92 40.34 18.79
C THR A 199 41.51 39.20 19.71
N THR A 200 40.28 38.76 19.53
CA THR A 200 39.82 37.42 19.90
C THR A 200 39.90 36.56 18.66
N ASP A 201 40.66 35.47 18.72
CA ASP A 201 40.85 34.51 17.65
C ASP A 201 40.09 33.22 17.94
N GLU A 202 39.64 32.56 16.89
CA GLU A 202 38.92 31.27 16.94
C GLU A 202 39.74 30.24 16.17
N TYR A 203 39.98 29.10 16.79
CA TYR A 203 40.53 27.93 16.11
C TYR A 203 39.49 26.82 16.12
N VAL A 204 39.18 26.29 14.94
CA VAL A 204 38.20 25.22 14.74
C VAL A 204 38.93 23.96 14.29
N LEU A 205 38.80 22.91 15.09
CA LEU A 205 39.40 21.61 14.84
C LEU A 205 38.31 20.58 14.49
N ASP A 206 38.51 19.85 13.41
CA ASP A 206 37.73 18.63 13.15
C ASP A 206 38.25 17.52 14.07
N VAL A 207 37.37 17.06 14.95
CA VAL A 207 37.68 16.02 15.96
C VAL A 207 36.84 14.76 15.71
N THR A 208 36.18 14.64 14.56
CA THR A 208 35.25 13.55 14.24
C THR A 208 35.84 12.16 14.51
N ASP A 209 37.09 11.93 14.10
CA ASP A 209 37.72 10.61 14.17
C ASP A 209 38.24 10.22 15.57
N PHE A 210 38.30 11.17 16.51
CA PHE A 210 38.93 10.93 17.83
C PHE A 210 38.24 11.65 19.00
N ILE A 211 37.02 12.13 18.78
CA ILE A 211 36.15 12.61 19.86
C ILE A 211 35.79 11.44 20.78
N ALA A 212 35.79 11.69 22.08
CA ALA A 212 35.39 10.73 23.11
C ALA A 212 34.30 11.33 23.99
N SER A 213 33.71 10.54 24.90
CA SER A 213 32.78 11.06 25.91
C SER A 213 33.46 12.00 26.92
N SER A 214 34.78 11.92 27.09
CA SER A 214 35.58 12.81 27.94
C SER A 214 36.80 13.25 27.15
N ASN A 215 36.92 14.55 26.86
CA ASN A 215 37.97 15.09 26.01
C ASN A 215 38.90 16.02 26.79
N SER A 216 40.19 15.69 26.84
CA SER A 216 41.19 16.59 27.44
C SER A 216 41.61 17.65 26.44
N VAL A 217 41.45 18.93 26.78
CA VAL A 217 41.91 20.06 25.97
C VAL A 217 42.87 20.91 26.79
N SER A 218 44.02 21.27 26.21
CA SER A 218 45.05 22.08 26.84
C SER A 218 45.48 23.21 25.92
N PHE A 219 45.32 24.46 26.38
CA PHE A 219 45.92 25.63 25.76
C PHE A 219 47.34 25.76 26.31
N VAL A 220 48.36 25.69 25.46
CA VAL A 220 49.76 25.74 25.90
C VAL A 220 50.40 27.02 25.38
N ALA A 221 50.76 27.94 26.27
CA ALA A 221 51.44 29.17 25.89
C ALA A 221 52.91 28.90 25.57
N THR A 222 53.34 29.31 24.38
CA THR A 222 54.73 29.20 23.90
C THR A 222 55.42 30.57 23.87
N GLY A 223 54.65 31.65 23.72
CA GLY A 223 55.14 33.02 23.53
C GLY A 223 54.75 33.99 24.64
N SER A 224 54.23 35.17 24.27
CA SER A 224 54.05 36.27 25.21
C SER A 224 52.86 36.06 26.15
N THR A 225 51.64 36.45 25.76
CA THR A 225 50.43 36.36 26.60
C THR A 225 49.26 35.86 25.77
N ILE A 226 48.62 34.79 26.21
CA ILE A 226 47.34 34.33 25.67
C ILE A 226 46.31 34.31 26.79
N LEU A 227 45.08 34.76 26.49
CA LEU A 227 43.94 34.57 27.37
C LEU A 227 43.10 33.46 26.76
N ALA A 228 43.17 32.25 27.32
CA ALA A 228 42.32 31.14 26.93
C ALA A 228 40.87 31.43 27.36
N LEU A 229 39.89 31.21 26.48
CA LEU A 229 38.49 31.59 26.69
C LEU A 229 37.55 30.37 26.56
N GLN A 230 36.29 30.61 26.17
CA GLN A 230 35.28 29.57 25.99
C GLN A 230 35.67 28.53 24.93
N GLN A 231 35.03 27.37 25.01
CA GLN A 231 35.20 26.24 24.11
C GLN A 231 33.83 25.64 23.79
N PHE A 232 33.63 25.20 22.55
CA PHE A 232 32.42 24.49 22.14
C PHE A 232 32.77 23.17 21.47
N VAL A 233 32.10 22.09 21.88
CA VAL A 233 32.08 20.84 21.12
C VAL A 233 30.75 20.79 20.38
N VAL A 234 30.81 20.84 19.05
CA VAL A 234 29.65 20.78 18.17
C VAL A 234 29.60 19.39 17.55
N VAL A 235 28.61 18.61 17.92
CA VAL A 235 28.39 17.24 17.46
C VAL A 235 27.17 17.21 16.56
N LYS A 236 27.30 16.60 15.39
CA LYS A 236 26.21 16.37 14.45
C LYS A 236 26.02 14.88 14.25
N ASN A 237 24.83 14.38 14.57
CA ASN A 237 24.47 12.97 14.44
C ASN A 237 23.37 12.80 13.40
N ALA A 238 23.37 11.67 12.69
CA ALA A 238 22.25 11.27 11.87
C ALA A 238 21.08 10.82 12.75
N VAL A 239 19.86 11.11 12.32
CA VAL A 239 18.63 10.56 12.92
C VAL A 239 17.88 9.72 11.89
N PRO A 240 17.09 8.72 12.34
CA PRO A 240 16.24 7.96 11.43
C PRO A 240 15.25 8.86 10.67
N SER A 241 15.01 8.55 9.40
CA SER A 241 14.01 9.23 8.55
C SER A 241 13.39 8.24 7.59
N VAL A 242 12.10 8.38 7.34
CA VAL A 242 11.34 7.48 6.47
C VAL A 242 10.21 8.23 5.77
N SER A 243 9.99 7.90 4.51
CA SER A 243 8.78 8.25 3.78
C SER A 243 7.90 7.01 3.58
N ALA A 244 6.60 7.20 3.81
CA ALA A 244 5.62 6.12 3.77
C ALA A 244 4.42 6.46 2.89
N LYS A 245 3.95 5.48 2.13
CA LYS A 245 2.69 5.58 1.39
C LYS A 245 1.84 4.33 1.59
N VAL A 246 0.67 4.52 2.20
CA VAL A 246 -0.34 3.48 2.32
C VAL A 246 -1.18 3.40 1.03
N ALA A 247 -1.49 2.17 0.63
CA ALA A 247 -2.39 1.84 -0.46
C ALA A 247 -3.26 0.65 -0.04
N ASN A 248 -4.44 0.53 -0.64
CA ASN A 248 -5.34 -0.62 -0.50
C ASN A 248 -5.18 -1.58 -1.69
N GLU A 249 -5.86 -2.73 -1.61
CA GLU A 249 -5.80 -3.79 -2.63
C GLU A 249 -6.18 -3.30 -4.03
N TYR A 250 -7.19 -2.42 -4.11
CA TYR A 250 -7.63 -1.79 -5.35
C TYR A 250 -7.30 -0.31 -5.34
N THR A 251 -6.34 0.13 -6.15
CA THR A 251 -5.80 1.50 -6.11
C THR A 251 -6.45 2.46 -7.10
N SER A 252 -7.25 1.96 -8.05
CA SER A 252 -7.88 2.79 -9.08
C SER A 252 -9.12 3.52 -8.55
N GLY A 253 -9.39 4.73 -9.06
CA GLY A 253 -10.66 5.44 -8.81
C GLY A 253 -10.93 5.83 -7.35
N GLY A 254 -9.90 6.10 -6.54
CA GLY A 254 -10.02 6.41 -5.10
C GLY A 254 -9.96 5.17 -4.20
N GLY A 255 -9.93 3.99 -4.81
CA GLY A 255 -9.81 2.70 -4.16
C GLY A 255 -11.08 2.23 -3.44
N ALA A 256 -11.03 1.01 -2.90
CA ALA A 256 -12.14 0.39 -2.16
C ALA A 256 -11.68 -0.27 -0.85
N CYS A 257 -12.56 -0.26 0.14
CA CYS A 257 -12.56 -1.20 1.25
C CYS A 257 -13.61 -2.27 0.95
N TYR A 258 -13.21 -3.53 0.85
CA TYR A 258 -14.08 -4.63 0.50
C TYR A 258 -15.05 -4.96 1.65
N ALA A 259 -16.33 -4.95 1.34
CA ALA A 259 -17.38 -5.49 2.19
C ALA A 259 -17.43 -7.02 2.08
N GLY A 260 -17.91 -7.68 3.14
CA GLY A 260 -18.09 -9.13 3.24
C GLY A 260 -16.81 -9.90 3.54
N THR A 261 -15.67 -9.23 3.62
CA THR A 261 -14.37 -9.88 3.83
C THR A 261 -13.40 -8.94 4.56
N ASN A 262 -12.25 -9.48 4.99
CA ASN A 262 -11.15 -8.70 5.55
C ASN A 262 -10.53 -7.80 4.48
N ASN A 263 -9.59 -6.93 4.82
CA ASN A 263 -8.89 -6.06 3.88
C ASN A 263 -7.38 -6.08 4.16
N THR A 264 -6.56 -6.11 3.12
CA THR A 264 -5.10 -6.01 3.23
C THR A 264 -4.64 -4.68 2.66
N LEU A 265 -3.84 -3.95 3.44
CA LEU A 265 -3.21 -2.70 3.02
C LEU A 265 -1.74 -2.95 2.71
N GLN A 266 -1.24 -2.23 1.72
CA GLN A 266 0.16 -2.19 1.33
C GLN A 266 0.76 -0.86 1.80
N VAL A 267 1.82 -0.93 2.61
CA VAL A 267 2.60 0.23 3.05
C VAL A 267 3.95 0.20 2.37
N ASN A 268 4.16 1.13 1.45
CA ASN A 268 5.44 1.31 0.75
C ASN A 268 6.31 2.24 1.59
N LEU A 269 7.46 1.74 2.06
CA LEU A 269 8.39 2.45 2.92
C LEU A 269 9.71 2.68 2.18
N THR A 270 10.27 3.88 2.31
CA THR A 270 11.62 4.21 1.86
C THR A 270 12.38 4.80 3.03
N ASN A 271 13.51 4.18 3.41
CA ASN A 271 14.43 4.81 4.36
C ASN A 271 15.20 5.91 3.61
N ASP A 272 14.79 7.16 3.79
CA ASP A 272 15.40 8.34 3.18
C ASP A 272 16.33 9.09 4.15
N GLY A 273 16.63 8.48 5.31
CA GLY A 273 17.62 8.98 6.25
C GLY A 273 19.06 8.67 5.83
N LEU A 274 19.99 8.86 6.77
CA LEU A 274 21.42 8.68 6.58
C LEU A 274 21.98 7.41 7.24
N ILE A 275 21.12 6.64 7.90
CA ILE A 275 21.48 5.44 8.67
C ILE A 275 20.47 4.32 8.48
N ASP A 276 20.92 3.09 8.70
CA ASP A 276 20.03 1.95 8.85
C ASP A 276 19.13 2.15 10.07
N ALA A 277 17.86 1.79 9.95
CA ALA A 277 16.89 2.00 11.02
C ALA A 277 15.85 0.89 11.08
N THR A 278 15.23 0.76 12.24
CA THR A 278 14.07 -0.10 12.45
C THR A 278 12.88 0.76 12.81
N TYR A 279 11.77 0.52 12.12
CA TYR A 279 10.56 1.30 12.25
C TYR A 279 9.43 0.46 12.86
N THR A 280 8.61 1.09 13.71
CA THR A 280 7.31 0.56 14.10
C THR A 280 6.26 1.13 13.14
N VAL A 281 5.47 0.25 12.52
CA VAL A 281 4.44 0.56 11.53
C VAL A 281 3.08 0.22 12.14
N ASP A 282 2.32 1.24 12.52
CA ASP A 282 1.01 1.07 13.17
C ASP A 282 -0.12 1.37 12.19
N LEU A 283 -1.12 0.49 12.11
CA LEU A 283 -2.37 0.71 11.40
C LEU A 283 -3.44 1.21 12.37
N TYR A 284 -4.05 2.34 12.04
CA TYR A 284 -5.25 2.86 12.67
C TYR A 284 -6.43 2.79 11.70
N VAL A 285 -7.57 2.31 12.17
CA VAL A 285 -8.83 2.27 11.44
C VAL A 285 -9.83 3.15 12.18
N ASN A 286 -10.32 4.20 11.52
CA ASN A 286 -11.23 5.19 12.10
C ASN A 286 -10.72 5.81 13.42
N GLY A 287 -9.39 5.92 13.57
CA GLY A 287 -8.72 6.49 14.74
C GLY A 287 -8.36 5.48 15.83
N GLU A 288 -8.75 4.20 15.70
CA GLU A 288 -8.39 3.14 16.64
C GLU A 288 -7.24 2.29 16.09
N LYS A 289 -6.21 2.04 16.91
CA LYS A 289 -5.09 1.18 16.52
C LYS A 289 -5.57 -0.26 16.37
N LEU A 290 -5.37 -0.84 15.19
CA LEU A 290 -5.79 -2.19 14.86
C LEU A 290 -4.62 -3.17 14.73
N ASP A 291 -3.54 -2.77 14.06
CA ASP A 291 -2.39 -3.64 13.77
C ASP A 291 -1.06 -2.90 13.98
N SER A 292 0.02 -3.64 14.19
CA SER A 292 1.36 -3.10 14.42
C SER A 292 2.42 -4.11 14.02
N THR A 293 3.44 -3.66 13.29
CA THR A 293 4.60 -4.51 12.94
C THR A 293 5.89 -3.72 12.95
N GLU A 294 7.01 -4.43 13.00
CA GLU A 294 8.35 -3.85 12.99
C GLU A 294 9.08 -4.24 11.71
N VAL A 295 9.82 -3.28 11.14
CA VAL A 295 10.60 -3.53 9.93
C VAL A 295 11.93 -2.78 9.96
N SER A 296 13.01 -3.51 9.74
CA SER A 296 14.35 -2.93 9.56
C SER A 296 14.58 -2.64 8.08
N VAL A 297 15.03 -1.42 7.76
CA VAL A 297 15.27 -0.96 6.40
C VAL A 297 16.63 -0.31 6.35
N ALA A 298 17.53 -0.82 5.51
CA ALA A 298 18.85 -0.23 5.31
C ALA A 298 18.73 1.16 4.65
N VAL A 299 19.74 2.00 4.83
CA VAL A 299 19.80 3.35 4.28
C VAL A 299 19.58 3.34 2.76
N GLY A 300 18.67 4.18 2.27
CA GLY A 300 18.32 4.28 0.84
C GLY A 300 17.48 3.13 0.28
N GLU A 301 17.24 2.07 1.04
CA GLU A 301 16.46 0.91 0.60
C GLU A 301 14.95 1.14 0.72
N LYS A 302 14.21 0.33 -0.04
CA LYS A 302 12.75 0.32 -0.06
C LYS A 302 12.22 -1.03 0.39
N THR A 303 11.10 -1.01 1.09
CA THR A 303 10.39 -2.23 1.48
C THR A 303 8.89 -2.04 1.41
N VAL A 304 8.18 -3.16 1.40
CA VAL A 304 6.71 -3.20 1.41
C VAL A 304 6.27 -4.01 2.62
N VAL A 305 5.40 -3.40 3.43
CA VAL A 305 4.75 -4.04 4.57
C VAL A 305 3.28 -4.24 4.24
N TYR A 306 2.74 -5.41 4.60
CA TYR A 306 1.32 -5.71 4.47
C TYR A 306 0.68 -5.72 5.86
N LEU A 307 -0.44 -4.99 6.02
CA LEU A 307 -1.21 -4.90 7.26
C LEU A 307 -2.64 -5.36 6.99
N THR A 308 -3.28 -5.99 7.96
CA THR A 308 -4.63 -6.55 7.78
C THR A 308 -5.65 -5.80 8.63
N ASP A 309 -6.74 -5.36 8.01
CA ASP A 309 -8.00 -5.02 8.69
C ASP A 309 -8.93 -6.24 8.65
N ASP A 310 -9.11 -6.91 9.79
CA ASP A 310 -9.96 -8.08 9.94
C ASP A 310 -11.45 -7.74 10.17
N THR A 311 -11.79 -6.45 10.20
CA THR A 311 -13.18 -5.99 10.36
C THR A 311 -14.02 -6.33 9.13
N ILE A 312 -14.97 -7.27 9.31
CA ILE A 312 -15.91 -7.66 8.25
C ILE A 312 -17.10 -6.71 8.21
N ARG A 313 -17.17 -5.90 7.15
CA ARG A 313 -18.28 -4.96 6.92
C ARG A 313 -19.40 -5.63 6.13
N PRO A 314 -20.69 -5.37 6.42
CA PRO A 314 -21.78 -6.07 5.74
C PRO A 314 -21.93 -5.64 4.27
N ILE A 315 -22.30 -6.58 3.41
CA ILE A 315 -22.68 -6.31 2.02
C ILE A 315 -24.13 -5.82 2.00
N THR A 316 -24.38 -4.64 1.44
CA THR A 316 -25.71 -4.01 1.41
C THR A 316 -25.90 -3.17 0.14
N ALA A 317 -27.09 -2.59 -0.07
CA ALA A 317 -27.31 -1.65 -1.16
C ALA A 317 -26.36 -0.43 -1.12
N ALA A 318 -25.86 -0.04 0.07
CA ALA A 318 -24.92 1.07 0.21
C ALA A 318 -23.50 0.72 -0.25
N THR A 319 -23.18 -0.56 -0.43
CA THR A 319 -21.86 -1.03 -0.91
C THR A 319 -21.82 -1.19 -2.43
N VAL A 320 -22.89 -0.79 -3.14
CA VAL A 320 -22.91 -0.66 -4.60
C VAL A 320 -22.19 0.63 -5.00
N ASN A 321 -21.33 0.55 -6.00
CA ASN A 321 -20.54 1.68 -6.50
C ASN A 321 -21.45 2.79 -7.06
N GLY A 322 -21.32 3.98 -6.50
CA GLY A 322 -22.16 5.13 -6.81
C GLY A 322 -23.40 5.27 -5.92
N ALA A 323 -23.60 4.42 -4.91
CA ALA A 323 -24.66 4.59 -3.93
C ALA A 323 -24.51 5.91 -3.13
N GLU A 324 -25.62 6.62 -2.89
CA GLU A 324 -25.60 7.94 -2.23
C GLU A 324 -25.11 7.90 -0.78
N ASN A 325 -25.34 6.79 -0.07
CA ASN A 325 -25.00 6.61 1.35
C ASN A 325 -23.79 5.68 1.55
N ALA A 326 -22.86 5.66 0.59
CA ALA A 326 -21.71 4.77 0.67
C ALA A 326 -20.80 5.15 1.85
N GLU A 327 -20.59 4.19 2.76
CA GLU A 327 -19.71 4.35 3.92
C GLU A 327 -18.25 4.54 3.46
N LYS A 328 -17.46 5.27 4.25
CA LYS A 328 -16.02 5.40 4.06
C LYS A 328 -15.28 4.98 5.31
N VAL A 329 -14.11 4.39 5.13
CA VAL A 329 -13.22 4.00 6.22
C VAL A 329 -12.02 4.92 6.19
N ASN A 330 -11.50 5.35 7.35
CA ASN A 330 -10.22 6.04 7.42
C ASN A 330 -9.13 5.05 7.83
N TYR A 331 -8.20 4.77 6.93
CA TYR A 331 -6.98 4.04 7.26
C TYR A 331 -5.83 5.03 7.40
N THR A 332 -5.22 5.07 8.58
CA THR A 332 -4.02 5.87 8.85
C THR A 332 -2.90 4.95 9.26
N VAL A 333 -1.76 5.06 8.60
CA VAL A 333 -0.54 4.35 8.97
C VAL A 333 0.44 5.34 9.54
N VAL A 334 0.91 5.07 10.76
CA VAL A 334 1.89 5.89 11.48
C VAL A 334 3.19 5.11 11.56
N ILE A 335 4.28 5.73 11.11
CA ILE A 335 5.64 5.17 11.18
C ILE A 335 6.42 5.92 12.25
N SER A 336 6.95 5.17 13.21
CA SER A 336 7.80 5.72 14.27
C SER A 336 9.15 5.03 14.31
N ASP A 337 10.17 5.77 14.72
CA ASP A 337 11.46 5.17 15.06
C ASP A 337 11.30 4.19 16.22
N LYS A 338 11.82 2.97 16.07
CA LYS A 338 11.68 1.93 17.10
C LYS A 338 12.40 2.30 18.39
N LEU A 339 13.53 2.99 18.31
CA LEU A 339 14.37 3.29 19.47
C LEU A 339 13.81 4.47 20.29
N SER A 340 13.51 5.59 19.62
CA SER A 340 13.06 6.83 20.27
C SER A 340 11.54 6.93 20.42
N GLY A 341 10.76 6.20 19.61
CA GLY A 341 9.30 6.31 19.54
C GLY A 341 8.80 7.58 18.84
N VAL A 342 9.70 8.39 18.26
CA VAL A 342 9.33 9.59 17.51
C VAL A 342 8.59 9.20 16.24
N VAL A 343 7.45 9.85 15.97
CA VAL A 343 6.72 9.71 14.71
C VAL A 343 7.49 10.39 13.59
N LEU A 344 7.83 9.64 12.56
CA LEU A 344 8.62 10.09 11.43
C LEU A 344 7.77 10.30 10.17
N SER A 345 6.68 9.54 10.01
CA SER A 345 5.81 9.63 8.85
C SER A 345 4.38 9.22 9.20
N GLU A 346 3.42 9.84 8.53
CA GLU A 346 2.01 9.46 8.61
C GLU A 346 1.42 9.45 7.20
N SER A 347 0.63 8.43 6.89
CA SER A 347 -0.02 8.28 5.59
C SER A 347 -1.46 7.84 5.78
N THR A 348 -2.42 8.55 5.17
CA THR A 348 -3.85 8.27 5.32
C THR A 348 -4.52 8.00 3.96
N LEU A 349 -5.43 7.02 3.92
CA LEU A 349 -6.38 6.83 2.82
C LEU A 349 -7.82 6.73 3.36
N THR A 350 -8.79 7.17 2.55
CA THR A 350 -10.21 7.15 2.93
C THR A 350 -11.07 6.50 1.84
N PRO A 351 -10.97 5.17 1.62
CA PRO A 351 -11.69 4.52 0.54
C PRO A 351 -13.17 4.33 0.90
N THR A 352 -14.00 4.23 -0.13
CA THR A 352 -15.41 3.85 0.00
C THR A 352 -15.53 2.35 0.27
N VAL A 353 -16.46 1.96 1.13
CA VAL A 353 -16.82 0.56 1.37
C VAL A 353 -17.64 0.05 0.19
N LEU A 354 -17.09 -0.90 -0.57
CA LEU A 354 -17.70 -1.48 -1.75
C LEU A 354 -17.64 -3.01 -1.65
N TYR A 355 -18.66 -3.71 -2.14
CA TYR A 355 -18.52 -5.15 -2.35
C TYR A 355 -17.60 -5.40 -3.56
N ASN A 356 -16.89 -6.53 -3.59
CA ASN A 356 -16.00 -6.89 -4.69
C ASN A 356 -16.61 -8.02 -5.51
N GLY A 357 -17.30 -7.68 -6.60
CA GLY A 357 -17.95 -8.66 -7.48
C GLY A 357 -16.96 -9.64 -8.12
N ASN A 358 -15.69 -9.25 -8.29
CA ASN A 358 -14.67 -10.15 -8.87
C ASN A 358 -14.34 -11.36 -7.98
N LEU A 359 -14.71 -11.35 -6.70
CA LEU A 359 -14.55 -12.51 -5.82
C LEU A 359 -15.66 -13.55 -6.00
N GLY A 360 -16.70 -13.22 -6.75
CA GLY A 360 -17.86 -14.07 -6.99
C GLY A 360 -19.13 -13.51 -6.36
N LYS A 361 -20.27 -14.06 -6.77
CA LYS A 361 -21.60 -13.58 -6.35
C LYS A 361 -21.88 -13.68 -4.84
N ASP A 362 -21.17 -14.54 -4.11
CA ASP A 362 -21.23 -14.60 -2.63
C ASP A 362 -20.77 -13.28 -1.99
N PHE A 363 -19.98 -12.49 -2.72
CA PHE A 363 -19.50 -11.16 -2.33
C PHE A 363 -20.19 -10.03 -3.11
N ALA A 364 -21.37 -10.27 -3.69
CA ALA A 364 -22.11 -9.29 -4.48
C ALA A 364 -23.42 -8.83 -3.82
N TYR A 365 -23.94 -7.68 -4.27
CA TYR A 365 -25.27 -7.21 -3.91
C TYR A 365 -26.10 -6.83 -5.15
N PRO A 366 -27.33 -7.36 -5.30
CA PRO A 366 -27.87 -8.51 -4.57
C PRO A 366 -27.02 -9.76 -4.84
N ALA A 367 -27.05 -10.72 -3.91
CA ALA A 367 -26.46 -12.04 -4.16
C ALA A 367 -27.31 -12.77 -5.21
N GLU A 368 -26.65 -13.33 -6.21
CA GLU A 368 -27.27 -14.11 -7.30
C GLU A 368 -26.45 -15.39 -7.52
N SER A 369 -26.95 -16.35 -8.29
CA SER A 369 -26.19 -17.54 -8.64
C SER A 369 -26.57 -18.01 -10.03
N ILE A 370 -25.80 -18.95 -10.58
CA ILE A 370 -26.27 -19.73 -11.73
C ILE A 370 -27.46 -20.59 -11.24
N THR A 371 -28.59 -20.48 -11.91
CA THR A 371 -29.88 -21.08 -11.48
C THR A 371 -30.46 -22.00 -12.55
N PRO A 372 -31.32 -22.97 -12.16
CA PRO A 372 -32.07 -23.79 -13.12
C PRO A 372 -32.83 -22.93 -14.13
N PHE A 373 -32.72 -23.29 -15.40
CA PHE A 373 -33.37 -22.61 -16.52
C PHE A 373 -34.43 -23.49 -17.17
N ASN A 374 -34.07 -24.71 -17.58
CA ASN A 374 -35.00 -25.64 -18.21
C ASN A 374 -34.54 -27.09 -18.04
N SER A 375 -35.46 -28.04 -18.15
CA SER A 375 -35.19 -29.49 -18.17
C SER A 375 -35.99 -30.12 -19.28
N ILE A 376 -35.31 -30.75 -20.24
CA ILE A 376 -35.92 -31.23 -21.49
C ILE A 376 -35.53 -32.69 -21.72
N SER A 377 -36.52 -33.55 -21.96
CA SER A 377 -36.30 -34.92 -22.43
C SER A 377 -36.50 -34.99 -23.95
N ILE A 378 -35.51 -35.53 -24.64
CA ILE A 378 -35.53 -35.73 -26.10
C ILE A 378 -35.20 -37.18 -26.45
N ASN A 379 -35.62 -37.62 -27.64
CA ASN A 379 -35.25 -38.93 -28.20
C ASN A 379 -34.29 -38.86 -29.40
N GLY A 380 -33.82 -37.65 -29.73
CA GLY A 380 -32.76 -37.42 -30.70
C GLY A 380 -31.47 -37.00 -30.00
N ASP A 381 -30.91 -35.85 -30.38
CA ASP A 381 -29.64 -35.37 -29.84
C ASP A 381 -29.65 -33.85 -29.60
N ILE A 382 -28.57 -33.36 -29.00
CA ILE A 382 -28.27 -31.95 -28.79
C ILE A 382 -27.11 -31.51 -29.69
N ILE A 383 -27.28 -30.36 -30.35
CA ILE A 383 -26.22 -29.66 -31.08
C ILE A 383 -25.83 -28.44 -30.25
N ILE A 384 -24.55 -28.31 -29.95
CA ILE A 384 -23.96 -27.13 -29.32
C ILE A 384 -22.85 -26.64 -30.25
N ASP A 385 -22.98 -25.42 -30.77
CA ASP A 385 -21.98 -24.83 -31.66
C ASP A 385 -21.69 -23.38 -31.28
N THR A 386 -20.51 -23.17 -30.69
CA THR A 386 -19.97 -21.85 -30.32
C THR A 386 -19.14 -21.28 -31.46
N LYS A 387 -19.45 -20.05 -31.89
CA LYS A 387 -18.69 -19.38 -32.93
C LYS A 387 -17.24 -19.09 -32.51
N ALA A 388 -16.37 -19.00 -33.51
CA ALA A 388 -14.96 -18.71 -33.30
C ALA A 388 -14.71 -17.26 -32.84
N ASP A 389 -13.54 -17.05 -32.22
CA ASP A 389 -13.07 -15.76 -31.70
C ASP A 389 -13.14 -14.59 -32.71
N SER A 390 -13.00 -14.89 -34.01
CA SER A 390 -13.11 -13.89 -35.09
C SER A 390 -14.48 -13.22 -35.20
N THR A 391 -15.51 -13.75 -34.53
CA THR A 391 -16.87 -13.19 -34.47
C THR A 391 -17.10 -12.26 -33.29
N TYR A 392 -16.08 -12.05 -32.44
CA TYR A 392 -16.11 -11.07 -31.36
C TYR A 392 -16.43 -9.67 -31.91
N LEU A 393 -17.44 -9.03 -31.35
CA LEU A 393 -17.89 -7.71 -31.75
C LEU A 393 -17.46 -6.66 -30.72
N ALA A 394 -16.33 -6.01 -31.00
CA ALA A 394 -15.79 -4.94 -30.16
C ALA A 394 -16.79 -3.80 -29.92
N ALA A 395 -16.60 -3.05 -28.82
CA ALA A 395 -17.56 -2.05 -28.38
C ALA A 395 -17.84 -0.97 -29.44
N GLY A 396 -16.81 -0.56 -30.19
CA GLY A 396 -16.94 0.46 -31.25
C GLY A 396 -17.66 0.01 -32.52
N ASN A 397 -17.81 -1.30 -32.75
CA ASN A 397 -18.46 -1.84 -33.96
C ASN A 397 -19.99 -1.89 -33.80
N LEU A 398 -20.71 -1.83 -34.92
CA LEU A 398 -22.17 -1.68 -34.92
C LEU A 398 -22.94 -3.01 -35.05
N SER A 399 -22.43 -3.98 -35.80
CA SER A 399 -23.16 -5.21 -36.05
C SER A 399 -22.26 -6.41 -36.27
N LYS A 400 -22.80 -7.60 -36.01
CA LYS A 400 -22.22 -8.90 -36.40
C LYS A 400 -23.29 -9.80 -37.00
N THR A 401 -22.83 -10.75 -37.80
CA THR A 401 -23.64 -11.83 -38.34
C THR A 401 -22.96 -13.15 -38.05
N ASP A 402 -23.60 -13.98 -37.22
CA ASP A 402 -23.17 -15.33 -36.91
C ASP A 402 -23.95 -16.30 -37.79
N VAL A 403 -23.23 -17.20 -38.46
CA VAL A 403 -23.82 -18.21 -39.37
C VAL A 403 -23.43 -19.60 -38.88
N TRP A 404 -24.42 -20.46 -38.66
CA TRP A 404 -24.26 -21.87 -38.36
C TRP A 404 -24.81 -22.72 -39.50
N THR A 405 -24.11 -23.79 -39.87
CA THR A 405 -24.63 -24.78 -40.79
C THR A 405 -24.88 -26.05 -40.00
N ILE A 406 -26.15 -26.36 -39.75
CA ILE A 406 -26.55 -27.56 -39.01
C ILE A 406 -27.01 -28.65 -39.98
N GLU A 407 -26.64 -29.89 -39.71
CA GLU A 407 -27.11 -31.05 -40.44
C GLU A 407 -28.06 -31.86 -39.55
N LEU A 408 -29.36 -31.75 -39.81
CA LEU A 408 -30.39 -32.50 -39.09
C LEU A 408 -30.69 -33.82 -39.81
N PRO A 409 -30.76 -34.95 -39.08
CA PRO A 409 -31.22 -36.22 -39.64
C PRO A 409 -32.63 -36.13 -40.25
N ALA A 410 -32.94 -37.06 -41.16
CA ALA A 410 -34.29 -37.16 -41.71
C ALA A 410 -35.31 -37.58 -40.61
N GLY A 411 -36.53 -37.03 -40.66
CA GLY A 411 -37.58 -37.35 -39.70
C GLY A 411 -37.41 -36.68 -38.34
N VAL A 412 -36.63 -35.60 -38.27
CA VAL A 412 -36.39 -34.82 -37.07
C VAL A 412 -37.50 -33.79 -36.80
N THR A 413 -37.81 -33.59 -35.52
CA THR A 413 -38.60 -32.44 -35.03
C THR A 413 -37.77 -31.68 -34.00
N VAL A 414 -37.54 -30.38 -34.22
CA VAL A 414 -36.87 -29.52 -33.24
C VAL A 414 -37.79 -29.36 -32.03
N VAL A 415 -37.25 -29.61 -30.84
CA VAL A 415 -37.96 -29.46 -29.56
C VAL A 415 -37.69 -28.07 -28.99
N ASN A 416 -36.42 -27.69 -28.92
CA ASN A 416 -36.00 -26.36 -28.49
C ASN A 416 -34.76 -25.88 -29.25
N GLY A 417 -34.65 -24.57 -29.43
CA GLY A 417 -33.48 -23.90 -29.98
C GLY A 417 -33.18 -22.63 -29.20
N TYR A 418 -31.92 -22.42 -28.82
CA TYR A 418 -31.49 -21.26 -28.07
C TYR A 418 -30.22 -20.63 -28.65
N VAL A 419 -30.16 -19.30 -28.67
CA VAL A 419 -28.91 -18.56 -28.92
C VAL A 419 -28.44 -17.88 -27.64
N TYR A 420 -27.25 -18.25 -27.19
CA TYR A 420 -26.56 -17.71 -26.02
C TYR A 420 -25.55 -16.64 -26.46
N VAL A 421 -25.72 -15.41 -25.97
CA VAL A 421 -24.92 -14.26 -26.36
C VAL A 421 -24.30 -13.62 -25.13
N ALA A 422 -23.03 -13.93 -24.87
CA ALA A 422 -22.27 -13.31 -23.79
C ALA A 422 -21.76 -11.92 -24.18
N TYR A 423 -21.60 -11.04 -23.20
CA TYR A 423 -21.16 -9.66 -23.41
C TYR A 423 -20.25 -9.13 -22.30
N ASN A 424 -19.49 -8.08 -22.62
CA ASN A 424 -18.63 -7.34 -21.71
C ASN A 424 -18.69 -5.84 -21.97
N TRP A 425 -18.19 -5.06 -21.01
CA TRP A 425 -18.07 -3.60 -21.11
C TRP A 425 -19.40 -2.89 -21.39
N ASP A 426 -20.52 -3.45 -20.95
CA ASP A 426 -21.83 -2.83 -21.15
C ASP A 426 -21.97 -1.57 -20.31
N LYS A 427 -22.32 -0.46 -20.95
CA LYS A 427 -22.48 0.86 -20.32
C LYS A 427 -23.93 1.28 -20.20
N THR A 428 -24.87 0.40 -20.51
CA THR A 428 -26.29 0.75 -20.39
C THR A 428 -26.64 0.83 -18.91
N ASP A 429 -27.48 1.81 -18.55
CA ASP A 429 -27.98 1.96 -17.17
C ASP A 429 -29.07 0.90 -16.85
N GLY A 430 -29.31 -0.05 -17.76
CA GLY A 430 -30.34 -1.07 -17.67
C GLY A 430 -29.84 -2.44 -17.19
N THR A 431 -30.79 -3.34 -16.92
CA THR A 431 -30.51 -4.74 -16.56
C THR A 431 -30.06 -5.60 -17.75
N ILE A 432 -30.32 -5.14 -18.97
CA ILE A 432 -29.99 -5.84 -20.21
C ILE A 432 -29.42 -4.85 -21.26
N PRO A 433 -28.38 -5.24 -22.02
CA PRO A 433 -27.92 -4.47 -23.16
C PRO A 433 -29.02 -4.23 -24.22
N VAL A 434 -28.98 -3.09 -24.88
CA VAL A 434 -29.96 -2.71 -25.91
C VAL A 434 -29.46 -3.12 -27.29
N TRP A 435 -30.00 -4.21 -27.84
CA TRP A 435 -29.67 -4.73 -29.18
C TRP A 435 -30.91 -4.93 -30.05
N THR A 436 -30.72 -4.86 -31.36
CA THR A 436 -31.69 -5.34 -32.35
C THR A 436 -31.19 -6.68 -32.89
N THR A 437 -32.00 -7.72 -32.75
CA THR A 437 -31.60 -9.09 -33.12
C THR A 437 -32.59 -9.74 -34.07
N THR A 438 -32.07 -10.44 -35.07
CA THR A 438 -32.86 -11.32 -35.94
C THR A 438 -32.23 -12.70 -36.03
N PHE A 439 -33.06 -13.73 -36.19
CA PHE A 439 -32.64 -15.09 -36.52
C PHE A 439 -33.38 -15.54 -37.77
N ASN A 440 -32.65 -15.98 -38.79
CA ASN A 440 -33.21 -16.32 -40.11
C ASN A 440 -34.13 -15.21 -40.67
N ASN A 441 -33.70 -13.95 -40.52
CA ASN A 441 -34.42 -12.73 -40.91
C ASN A 441 -35.72 -12.45 -40.14
N VAL A 442 -36.01 -13.19 -39.07
CA VAL A 442 -37.14 -12.95 -38.17
C VAL A 442 -36.64 -12.24 -36.91
N ALA A 443 -37.29 -11.14 -36.54
CA ALA A 443 -36.95 -10.42 -35.30
C ALA A 443 -37.23 -11.30 -34.07
N ILE A 444 -36.26 -11.36 -33.16
CA ILE A 444 -36.34 -12.13 -31.91
C ILE A 444 -36.08 -11.21 -30.73
N SER A 445 -36.69 -11.54 -29.59
CA SER A 445 -36.53 -10.81 -28.33
C SER A 445 -35.80 -11.66 -27.30
N PRO A 446 -35.06 -11.05 -26.35
CA PRO A 446 -34.44 -11.78 -25.25
C PRO A 446 -35.47 -12.59 -24.47
N LEU A 447 -35.18 -13.87 -24.26
CA LEU A 447 -35.92 -14.76 -23.36
C LEU A 447 -35.46 -14.58 -21.91
N ALA A 448 -34.15 -14.44 -21.70
CA ALA A 448 -33.55 -14.24 -20.39
C ALA A 448 -32.25 -13.41 -20.49
N SER A 449 -31.88 -12.77 -19.39
CA SER A 449 -30.61 -12.04 -19.26
C SER A 449 -30.03 -12.17 -17.86
N TYR A 450 -28.71 -12.30 -17.79
CA TYR A 450 -27.96 -12.42 -16.55
C TYR A 450 -26.83 -11.39 -16.60
N ARG A 451 -26.81 -10.47 -15.64
CA ARG A 451 -25.85 -9.37 -15.58
C ARG A 451 -24.99 -9.51 -14.33
N ASP A 452 -23.74 -9.14 -14.46
CA ASP A 452 -22.81 -9.02 -13.36
C ASP A 452 -21.88 -7.82 -13.56
N GLN A 453 -21.18 -7.42 -12.50
CA GLN A 453 -20.25 -6.30 -12.50
C GLN A 453 -19.22 -6.43 -11.37
N SER A 454 -18.00 -5.94 -11.59
CA SER A 454 -16.96 -5.99 -10.56
C SER A 454 -17.26 -5.09 -9.35
N ASN A 455 -18.05 -4.02 -9.55
CA ASN A 455 -18.36 -3.01 -8.55
C ASN A 455 -17.16 -2.16 -8.09
N LEU A 456 -15.96 -2.33 -8.68
CA LEU A 456 -14.75 -1.62 -8.27
C LEU A 456 -14.33 -0.50 -9.23
N GLY A 457 -14.00 0.67 -8.67
CA GLY A 457 -13.39 1.79 -9.40
C GLY A 457 -14.26 2.43 -10.48
N THR A 458 -13.63 3.16 -11.38
CA THR A 458 -14.31 3.91 -12.47
C THR A 458 -15.11 3.00 -13.40
N TYR A 459 -14.67 1.76 -13.59
CA TYR A 459 -15.27 0.79 -14.51
C TYR A 459 -16.18 -0.22 -13.80
N GLY A 460 -16.31 -0.13 -12.48
CA GLY A 460 -17.07 -1.09 -11.67
C GLY A 460 -18.56 -1.13 -11.95
N LYS A 461 -19.10 -0.12 -12.63
CA LYS A 461 -20.51 -0.05 -13.07
C LYS A 461 -20.78 -0.75 -14.39
N TYR A 462 -19.74 -1.10 -15.15
CA TYR A 462 -19.93 -1.71 -16.46
C TYR A 462 -20.37 -3.16 -16.33
N GLY A 463 -21.38 -3.52 -17.12
CA GLY A 463 -22.01 -4.83 -17.10
C GLY A 463 -21.26 -5.86 -17.94
N TYR A 464 -21.23 -7.07 -17.41
CA TYR A 464 -20.79 -8.30 -18.05
C TYR A 464 -21.93 -9.28 -17.92
N GLY A 465 -22.09 -10.22 -18.86
CA GLY A 465 -23.26 -11.08 -18.74
C GLY A 465 -23.57 -11.95 -19.94
N LEU A 466 -24.80 -12.44 -19.93
CA LEU A 466 -25.35 -13.36 -20.89
C LEU A 466 -26.79 -12.96 -21.24
N VAL A 467 -27.12 -12.99 -22.53
CA VAL A 467 -28.50 -12.87 -23.03
C VAL A 467 -28.85 -14.15 -23.80
N VAL A 468 -30.04 -14.69 -23.55
CA VAL A 468 -30.54 -15.92 -24.16
C VAL A 468 -31.75 -15.59 -25.03
N TYR A 469 -31.79 -16.14 -26.25
CA TYR A 469 -32.91 -15.99 -27.19
C TYR A 469 -33.52 -17.36 -27.49
N ASP A 470 -34.85 -17.42 -27.55
CA ASP A 470 -35.56 -18.59 -28.10
C ASP A 470 -35.63 -18.49 -29.62
N VAL A 471 -35.17 -19.54 -30.30
CA VAL A 471 -35.19 -19.66 -31.76
C VAL A 471 -35.80 -21.00 -32.21
N SER A 472 -36.50 -21.70 -31.32
CA SER A 472 -37.01 -23.06 -31.53
C SER A 472 -37.78 -23.22 -32.86
N ASP A 473 -38.70 -22.29 -33.15
CA ASP A 473 -39.54 -22.30 -34.35
C ASP A 473 -38.83 -21.82 -35.63
N LEU A 474 -37.61 -21.31 -35.50
CA LEU A 474 -36.86 -20.68 -36.59
C LEU A 474 -35.70 -21.53 -37.08
N ILE A 475 -35.35 -22.61 -36.35
CA ILE A 475 -34.29 -23.54 -36.75
C ILE A 475 -34.66 -24.21 -38.06
N GLN A 476 -33.73 -24.20 -39.01
CA GLN A 476 -33.85 -24.93 -40.27
C GLN A 476 -32.66 -25.85 -40.51
N ASN A 477 -32.88 -26.97 -41.21
CA ASN A 477 -31.76 -27.79 -41.68
C ASN A 477 -30.92 -27.00 -42.69
N GLY A 478 -29.60 -27.01 -42.54
CA GLY A 478 -28.67 -26.19 -43.31
C GLY A 478 -28.29 -24.89 -42.60
N GLU A 479 -28.21 -23.80 -43.36
CA GLU A 479 -27.71 -22.51 -42.87
C GLU A 479 -28.71 -21.83 -41.92
N ASN A 480 -28.25 -21.33 -40.78
CA ASN A 480 -29.00 -20.53 -39.82
C ASN A 480 -28.19 -19.28 -39.49
N THR A 481 -28.84 -18.11 -39.51
CA THR A 481 -28.17 -16.82 -39.41
C THR A 481 -28.73 -15.98 -38.29
N PHE A 482 -27.87 -15.60 -37.34
CA PHE A 482 -28.16 -14.62 -36.28
C PHE A 482 -27.49 -13.29 -36.59
N VAL A 483 -28.28 -12.22 -36.67
CA VAL A 483 -27.78 -10.86 -36.86
C VAL A 483 -28.03 -10.08 -35.59
N LEU A 484 -26.99 -9.41 -35.09
CA LEU A 484 -27.06 -8.52 -33.93
C LEU A 484 -26.56 -7.14 -34.32
N GLU A 485 -27.37 -6.12 -34.04
CA GLU A 485 -27.02 -4.71 -34.17
C GLU A 485 -27.06 -4.03 -32.80
N LYS A 486 -26.09 -3.16 -32.54
CA LYS A 486 -25.95 -2.44 -31.27
C LYS A 486 -25.47 -1.00 -31.47
N ILE A 487 -25.60 -0.20 -30.42
CA ILE A 487 -25.08 1.16 -30.38
C ILE A 487 -23.55 1.12 -30.22
N SER A 488 -22.83 1.86 -31.06
CA SER A 488 -21.37 1.98 -30.98
C SER A 488 -20.94 2.56 -29.63
N GLY A 489 -19.91 1.96 -29.03
CA GLY A 489 -19.30 2.38 -27.77
C GLY A 489 -20.00 1.87 -26.50
N MET A 490 -21.16 1.20 -26.61
CA MET A 490 -21.98 0.81 -25.46
C MET A 490 -21.65 -0.56 -24.88
N THR A 491 -21.52 -1.59 -25.72
CA THR A 491 -21.35 -2.98 -25.29
C THR A 491 -20.43 -3.70 -26.26
N ALA A 492 -19.55 -4.58 -25.78
CA ALA A 492 -18.85 -5.55 -26.61
C ALA A 492 -19.48 -6.95 -26.42
N VAL A 493 -19.44 -7.76 -27.47
CA VAL A 493 -20.21 -9.01 -27.53
C VAL A 493 -19.28 -10.15 -27.93
N TYR A 494 -19.27 -11.20 -27.12
CA TYR A 494 -18.52 -12.42 -27.36
C TYR A 494 -19.13 -13.26 -28.50
N PRO A 495 -18.39 -14.25 -29.03
CA PRO A 495 -18.94 -15.24 -29.95
C PRO A 495 -20.18 -15.92 -29.36
N SER A 496 -21.23 -16.05 -30.18
CA SER A 496 -22.50 -16.64 -29.75
C SER A 496 -22.45 -18.16 -29.77
N THR A 497 -23.27 -18.82 -28.95
CA THR A 497 -23.45 -20.27 -28.97
C THR A 497 -24.88 -20.61 -29.39
N LEU A 498 -25.03 -21.46 -30.40
CA LEU A 498 -26.31 -22.04 -30.78
C LEU A 498 -26.48 -23.39 -30.09
N VAL A 499 -27.63 -23.60 -29.46
CA VAL A 499 -28.04 -24.88 -28.87
C VAL A 499 -29.32 -25.35 -29.56
N VAL A 500 -29.35 -26.56 -30.10
CA VAL A 500 -30.53 -27.16 -30.73
C VAL A 500 -30.78 -28.53 -30.14
N LEU A 501 -31.99 -28.75 -29.62
CA LEU A 501 -32.46 -30.04 -29.10
C LEU A 501 -33.54 -30.56 -30.03
N TYR A 502 -33.45 -31.83 -30.40
CA TYR A 502 -34.40 -32.39 -31.37
C TYR A 502 -34.76 -33.85 -31.08
N ASN A 503 -35.93 -34.24 -31.57
CA ASN A 503 -36.45 -35.59 -31.56
C ASN A 503 -36.28 -36.25 -32.92
N VAL A 504 -36.06 -37.57 -32.93
CA VAL A 504 -36.01 -38.39 -34.14
C VAL A 504 -37.19 -39.34 -34.15
N SER A 505 -37.95 -39.34 -35.24
CA SER A 505 -39.09 -40.24 -35.41
C SER A 505 -38.64 -41.70 -35.37
N GLY A 506 -39.22 -42.49 -34.44
CA GLY A 506 -38.92 -43.91 -34.28
C GLY A 506 -37.66 -44.25 -33.47
N SER A 507 -36.97 -43.25 -32.89
CA SER A 507 -35.88 -43.49 -31.94
C SER A 507 -36.42 -43.85 -30.56
N GLU A 508 -35.81 -44.87 -29.94
CA GLU A 508 -36.08 -45.32 -28.57
C GLU A 508 -35.04 -44.81 -27.55
N ALA A 509 -33.96 -44.18 -28.01
CA ALA A 509 -32.98 -43.56 -27.13
C ALA A 509 -33.62 -42.34 -26.44
N ILE A 510 -33.32 -42.12 -25.16
CA ILE A 510 -33.81 -40.96 -24.41
C ILE A 510 -32.62 -40.23 -23.81
N LYS A 511 -32.65 -38.91 -23.89
CA LYS A 511 -31.68 -38.01 -23.25
C LYS A 511 -32.41 -36.98 -22.42
N ASN A 512 -31.94 -36.75 -21.20
CA ASN A 512 -32.38 -35.64 -20.37
C ASN A 512 -31.32 -34.54 -20.40
N VAL A 513 -31.74 -33.32 -20.70
CA VAL A 513 -30.89 -32.12 -20.72
C VAL A 513 -31.36 -31.16 -19.64
N TYR A 514 -30.53 -30.94 -18.63
CA TYR A 514 -30.77 -29.98 -17.55
C TYR A 514 -29.92 -28.74 -17.81
N MET A 515 -30.57 -27.59 -17.92
CA MET A 515 -29.93 -26.33 -18.30
C MET A 515 -29.95 -25.36 -17.13
N PHE A 516 -28.81 -24.73 -16.88
CA PHE A 516 -28.62 -23.76 -15.82
C PHE A 516 -27.95 -22.51 -16.39
N ASN A 517 -28.51 -21.34 -16.10
CA ASN A 517 -28.06 -20.09 -16.68
C ASN A 517 -27.69 -19.09 -15.59
N GLY A 518 -26.68 -18.27 -15.89
CA GLY A 518 -26.17 -17.22 -15.03
C GLY A 518 -24.94 -16.58 -15.65
N ALA A 519 -24.40 -15.59 -14.94
CA ALA A 519 -23.15 -14.95 -15.30
C ALA A 519 -22.44 -14.45 -14.03
N ASP A 520 -21.14 -14.69 -13.93
CA ASP A 520 -20.32 -14.21 -12.81
C ASP A 520 -18.92 -13.81 -13.32
N LEU A 521 -18.59 -12.53 -13.15
CA LEU A 521 -17.32 -11.94 -13.57
C LEU A 521 -16.30 -12.11 -12.45
N LEU A 522 -15.30 -12.95 -12.67
CA LEU A 522 -14.29 -13.24 -11.68
C LEU A 522 -12.94 -12.65 -12.06
N ALA A 523 -12.16 -12.24 -11.06
CA ALA A 523 -10.75 -11.89 -11.23
C ALA A 523 -9.96 -11.99 -9.91
N ASN A 524 -8.71 -12.46 -9.99
CA ASN A 524 -7.85 -12.63 -8.82
C ASN A 524 -6.74 -11.55 -8.70
N SER A 525 -6.73 -10.55 -9.60
CA SER A 525 -5.64 -9.57 -9.72
C SER A 525 -5.53 -8.55 -8.58
N ASN A 526 -6.62 -8.29 -7.85
CA ASN A 526 -6.66 -7.32 -6.74
C ASN A 526 -7.09 -7.99 -5.43
N ASN A 527 -6.44 -9.11 -5.10
CA ASN A 527 -6.80 -9.95 -3.96
C ASN A 527 -5.54 -10.26 -3.12
N LEU A 528 -5.06 -9.25 -2.40
CA LEU A 528 -3.81 -9.37 -1.64
C LEU A 528 -3.93 -10.29 -0.43
N ALA A 529 -5.14 -10.51 0.09
CA ALA A 529 -5.38 -11.44 1.18
C ALA A 529 -5.47 -12.92 0.74
N GLY A 530 -5.36 -13.22 -0.56
CA GLY A 530 -5.39 -14.59 -1.06
C GLY A 530 -6.74 -15.29 -0.89
N ARG A 531 -7.85 -14.54 -1.01
CA ARG A 531 -9.22 -15.09 -0.98
C ARG A 531 -9.48 -16.00 -2.17
N THR A 532 -10.44 -16.90 -2.07
CA THR A 532 -10.91 -17.64 -3.25
C THR A 532 -11.88 -16.76 -4.05
N ALA A 533 -11.52 -16.41 -5.28
CA ALA A 533 -12.42 -15.77 -6.23
C ALA A 533 -13.14 -16.86 -7.04
N ALA A 534 -14.42 -17.10 -6.77
CA ALA A 534 -15.12 -18.22 -7.40
C ALA A 534 -16.62 -18.01 -7.62
N ALA A 535 -17.11 -18.55 -8.74
CA ALA A 535 -18.53 -18.70 -9.01
C ALA A 535 -18.97 -20.10 -8.60
N ASN A 536 -19.73 -20.18 -7.51
CA ASN A 536 -20.21 -21.44 -6.95
C ASN A 536 -21.66 -21.70 -7.39
N SER A 537 -21.94 -22.93 -7.80
CA SER A 537 -23.28 -23.34 -8.23
C SER A 537 -23.58 -24.77 -7.79
N VAL A 538 -24.86 -25.02 -7.55
CA VAL A 538 -25.41 -26.35 -7.26
C VAL A 538 -26.41 -26.69 -8.35
N LEU A 539 -26.12 -27.75 -9.09
CA LEU A 539 -26.91 -28.22 -10.22
C LEU A 539 -27.76 -29.41 -9.77
N ASP A 540 -28.96 -29.10 -9.29
CA ASP A 540 -29.93 -30.11 -8.88
C ASP A 540 -30.69 -30.65 -10.10
N ILE A 541 -30.72 -31.98 -10.22
CA ILE A 541 -31.36 -32.71 -11.32
C ILE A 541 -32.29 -33.80 -10.80
N ASP A 542 -33.30 -34.14 -11.59
CA ASP A 542 -34.08 -35.35 -11.37
C ASP A 542 -33.28 -36.55 -11.89
N LEU A 543 -32.47 -37.16 -11.02
CA LEU A 543 -31.48 -38.18 -11.39
C LEU A 543 -32.18 -39.44 -11.93
N PRO A 544 -31.97 -39.79 -13.21
CA PRO A 544 -32.57 -40.99 -13.78
C PRO A 544 -31.91 -42.26 -13.24
N MET A 545 -32.68 -43.35 -13.20
CA MET A 545 -32.26 -44.63 -12.61
C MET A 545 -31.24 -45.39 -13.47
N PHE A 546 -31.38 -45.32 -14.79
CA PHE A 546 -30.55 -46.05 -15.75
C PHE A 546 -29.79 -45.06 -16.63
N ILE A 547 -28.53 -44.81 -16.27
CA ILE A 547 -27.65 -43.87 -16.94
C ILE A 547 -26.66 -44.66 -17.80
N GLU A 548 -26.60 -44.31 -19.09
CA GLU A 548 -25.56 -44.83 -19.99
C GLU A 548 -24.33 -43.91 -20.00
N ASN A 549 -24.55 -42.61 -20.07
CA ASN A 549 -23.51 -41.59 -20.11
C ASN A 549 -24.05 -40.27 -19.53
N ALA A 550 -23.21 -39.51 -18.83
CA ALA A 550 -23.55 -38.19 -18.35
C ALA A 550 -22.41 -37.21 -18.64
N LYS A 551 -22.71 -36.05 -19.23
CA LYS A 551 -21.74 -35.00 -19.55
C LYS A 551 -22.18 -33.66 -18.99
N LEU A 552 -21.26 -32.94 -18.39
CA LEU A 552 -21.44 -31.55 -17.98
C LEU A 552 -20.69 -30.63 -18.94
N HIS A 553 -21.45 -29.81 -19.65
CA HIS A 553 -20.98 -28.76 -20.53
C HIS A 553 -20.92 -27.44 -19.76
N ILE A 554 -19.76 -26.80 -19.77
CA ILE A 554 -19.45 -25.63 -18.94
C ILE A 554 -18.91 -24.54 -19.84
N PHE A 555 -19.51 -23.35 -19.78
CA PHE A 555 -19.15 -22.24 -20.66
C PHE A 555 -18.49 -21.11 -19.88
N ALA A 556 -17.48 -20.50 -20.48
CA ALA A 556 -16.88 -19.27 -20.00
C ALA A 556 -16.44 -18.37 -21.15
N ALA A 557 -16.55 -17.06 -20.97
CA ALA A 557 -16.00 -16.07 -21.89
C ALA A 557 -14.73 -15.43 -21.32
N SER A 558 -13.85 -14.95 -22.21
CA SER A 558 -12.51 -14.45 -21.82
C SER A 558 -11.65 -15.50 -21.10
N ALA A 559 -11.94 -16.79 -21.31
CA ALA A 559 -11.34 -17.88 -20.59
C ALA A 559 -10.03 -18.33 -21.27
N GLN A 560 -8.92 -17.74 -20.83
CA GLN A 560 -7.58 -18.03 -21.37
C GLN A 560 -6.85 -19.07 -20.51
N SER A 561 -5.78 -19.64 -21.06
CA SER A 561 -4.88 -20.52 -20.30
C SER A 561 -4.33 -19.78 -19.08
N GLY A 562 -4.43 -20.39 -17.90
CA GLY A 562 -3.97 -19.87 -16.61
C GLY A 562 -5.02 -19.05 -15.85
N GLU A 563 -6.19 -18.79 -16.42
CA GLU A 563 -7.16 -17.85 -15.87
C GLU A 563 -8.16 -18.49 -14.90
N GLY A 564 -8.36 -19.81 -14.96
CA GLY A 564 -9.22 -20.48 -14.00
C GLY A 564 -9.15 -22.00 -14.00
N ASN A 565 -9.64 -22.56 -12.91
CA ASN A 565 -9.81 -23.98 -12.67
C ASN A 565 -11.30 -24.30 -12.47
N LEU A 566 -11.66 -25.57 -12.59
CA LEU A 566 -12.99 -26.07 -12.24
C LEU A 566 -12.90 -27.06 -11.08
N ILE A 567 -13.90 -27.03 -10.20
CA ILE A 567 -14.11 -28.06 -9.19
C ILE A 567 -15.52 -28.60 -9.40
N VAL A 568 -15.62 -29.88 -9.77
CA VAL A 568 -16.91 -30.56 -10.02
C VAL A 568 -17.03 -31.76 -9.10
N ASN A 569 -18.07 -31.80 -8.28
CA ASN A 569 -18.30 -32.86 -7.28
C ASN A 569 -17.05 -33.19 -6.43
N GLY A 570 -16.29 -32.15 -6.07
CA GLY A 570 -15.04 -32.26 -5.30
C GLY A 570 -13.79 -32.62 -6.12
N GLN A 571 -13.92 -32.94 -7.41
CA GLN A 571 -12.79 -33.20 -8.31
C GLN A 571 -12.29 -31.90 -8.94
N THR A 572 -10.98 -31.64 -8.84
CA THR A 572 -10.35 -30.45 -9.43
C THR A 572 -9.82 -30.72 -10.84
N PHE A 573 -10.14 -29.81 -11.76
CA PHE A 573 -9.62 -29.75 -13.11
C PHE A 573 -8.87 -28.44 -13.29
N THR A 574 -7.56 -28.52 -13.53
CA THR A 574 -6.69 -27.35 -13.59
C THR A 574 -6.42 -26.91 -15.02
N ASN A 575 -6.36 -25.59 -15.25
CA ASN A 575 -6.01 -25.00 -16.55
C ASN A 575 -6.81 -25.55 -17.73
N VAL A 576 -8.13 -25.63 -17.56
CA VAL A 576 -9.06 -26.25 -18.52
C VAL A 576 -9.37 -25.36 -19.73
N TRP A 577 -8.98 -24.08 -19.67
CA TRP A 577 -9.32 -23.07 -20.64
C TRP A 577 -8.19 -22.84 -21.66
N SER A 578 -8.55 -22.62 -22.93
CA SER A 578 -7.60 -22.44 -24.04
C SER A 578 -8.00 -21.31 -24.99
N GLY A 579 -8.92 -20.45 -24.56
CA GLY A 579 -9.44 -19.34 -25.33
C GLY A 579 -8.53 -18.11 -25.39
N SER A 580 -9.13 -16.99 -25.82
CA SER A 580 -8.57 -15.65 -25.83
C SER A 580 -9.42 -14.71 -24.95
N SER A 581 -9.00 -13.46 -24.79
CA SER A 581 -9.81 -12.43 -24.12
C SER A 581 -11.12 -12.09 -24.84
N ASN A 582 -11.30 -12.60 -26.07
CA ASN A 582 -12.39 -12.29 -26.98
C ASN A 582 -13.24 -13.54 -27.30
N SER A 583 -12.88 -14.73 -26.79
CA SER A 583 -13.59 -15.97 -27.09
C SER A 583 -14.66 -16.33 -26.05
N THR A 584 -15.58 -17.18 -26.48
CA THR A 584 -16.41 -18.03 -25.61
C THR A 584 -15.91 -19.45 -25.78
N ASN A 585 -15.64 -20.15 -24.68
CA ASN A 585 -15.14 -21.51 -24.68
C ASN A 585 -16.07 -22.44 -23.90
N GLU A 586 -16.14 -23.67 -24.39
CA GLU A 586 -16.81 -24.79 -23.73
C GLU A 586 -15.75 -25.75 -23.17
N TYR A 587 -16.00 -26.26 -21.97
CA TYR A 587 -15.28 -27.40 -21.42
C TYR A 587 -16.29 -28.48 -21.02
N ILE A 588 -15.96 -29.74 -21.34
CA ILE A 588 -16.85 -30.88 -21.11
C ILE A 588 -16.22 -31.78 -20.06
N VAL A 589 -16.97 -32.06 -19.00
CA VAL A 589 -16.62 -33.02 -17.96
C VAL A 589 -17.47 -34.26 -18.12
N ASP A 590 -16.84 -35.43 -18.10
CA ASP A 590 -17.55 -36.72 -18.01
C ASP A 590 -17.99 -36.93 -16.56
N LEU A 591 -19.31 -37.03 -16.36
CA LEU A 591 -19.96 -37.27 -15.07
C LEU A 591 -20.53 -38.68 -14.94
N THR A 592 -20.33 -39.57 -15.91
CA THR A 592 -21.02 -40.87 -15.95
C THR A 592 -20.94 -41.64 -14.62
N ASP A 593 -19.76 -41.67 -13.99
CA ASP A 593 -19.52 -42.37 -12.73
C ASP A 593 -19.74 -41.51 -11.46
N SER A 594 -19.90 -40.19 -11.61
CA SER A 594 -19.91 -39.22 -10.50
C SER A 594 -21.16 -38.34 -10.43
N ILE A 595 -22.10 -38.52 -11.35
CA ILE A 595 -23.36 -37.80 -11.42
C ILE A 595 -24.22 -38.11 -10.20
N ALA A 596 -24.79 -37.07 -9.61
CA ALA A 596 -25.68 -37.16 -8.46
C ALA A 596 -26.95 -36.34 -8.71
N SER A 597 -27.95 -36.47 -7.82
CA SER A 597 -29.14 -35.61 -7.85
C SER A 597 -28.81 -34.15 -7.56
N SER A 598 -27.66 -33.87 -6.94
CA SER A 598 -27.15 -32.54 -6.66
C SER A 598 -25.66 -32.51 -6.98
N ASN A 599 -25.26 -31.65 -7.93
CA ASN A 599 -23.88 -31.60 -8.42
C ASN A 599 -23.28 -30.23 -8.14
N SER A 600 -22.17 -30.18 -7.40
CA SER A 600 -21.49 -28.93 -7.08
C SER A 600 -20.51 -28.56 -8.19
N VAL A 601 -20.59 -27.33 -8.71
CA VAL A 601 -19.65 -26.79 -9.69
C VAL A 601 -19.12 -25.44 -9.21
N SER A 602 -17.80 -25.31 -9.16
CA SER A 602 -17.11 -24.07 -8.82
C SER A 602 -16.13 -23.68 -9.93
N PHE A 603 -16.29 -22.46 -10.45
CA PHE A 603 -15.29 -21.80 -11.29
C PHE A 603 -14.36 -21.02 -10.38
N VAL A 604 -13.07 -21.39 -10.32
CA VAL A 604 -12.09 -20.71 -9.47
C VAL A 604 -11.16 -19.90 -10.34
N ALA A 605 -11.23 -18.57 -10.25
CA ALA A 605 -10.34 -17.69 -10.99
C ALA A 605 -8.93 -17.72 -10.39
N THR A 606 -7.94 -17.93 -11.26
CA THR A 606 -6.51 -17.99 -10.88
C THR A 606 -5.71 -16.85 -11.47
N GLY A 607 -6.24 -16.17 -12.49
CA GLY A 607 -5.54 -15.10 -13.22
C GLY A 607 -6.28 -13.77 -13.20
N SER A 608 -6.31 -13.13 -14.37
CA SER A 608 -7.06 -11.92 -14.66
C SER A 608 -8.57 -12.21 -14.77
N THR A 609 -9.25 -11.66 -15.76
CA THR A 609 -10.71 -11.68 -15.87
C THR A 609 -11.22 -12.89 -16.65
N ILE A 610 -12.15 -13.63 -16.03
CA ILE A 610 -12.92 -14.70 -16.66
C ILE A 610 -14.41 -14.51 -16.33
N LEU A 611 -15.28 -14.73 -17.31
CA LEU A 611 -16.74 -14.67 -17.12
C LEU A 611 -17.29 -16.08 -17.14
N ALA A 612 -17.70 -16.61 -15.98
CA ALA A 612 -18.41 -17.87 -15.88
C ALA A 612 -19.84 -17.70 -16.41
N LEU A 613 -20.32 -18.64 -17.22
CA LEU A 613 -21.60 -18.54 -17.95
C LEU A 613 -22.50 -19.77 -17.67
N GLN A 614 -23.38 -20.10 -18.61
CA GLN A 614 -24.31 -21.22 -18.53
C GLN A 614 -23.61 -22.58 -18.37
N GLN A 615 -24.38 -23.56 -17.89
CA GLN A 615 -23.95 -24.94 -17.68
C GLN A 615 -25.08 -25.90 -18.09
N PHE A 616 -24.75 -27.01 -18.74
CA PHE A 616 -25.73 -28.04 -19.14
C PHE A 616 -25.28 -29.42 -18.68
N ILE A 617 -26.18 -30.19 -18.06
CA ILE A 617 -25.98 -31.62 -17.82
C ILE A 617 -26.80 -32.37 -18.86
N VAL A 618 -26.12 -33.18 -19.68
CA VAL A 618 -26.73 -34.06 -20.68
C VAL A 618 -26.57 -35.50 -20.20
N VAL A 619 -27.68 -36.19 -19.98
CA VAL A 619 -27.71 -37.57 -19.50
C VAL A 619 -28.37 -38.45 -20.57
N ASP A 620 -27.57 -39.34 -21.16
CA ASP A 620 -28.05 -40.40 -22.03
C ASP A 620 -28.59 -41.54 -21.16
N LEU A 621 -29.84 -41.97 -21.38
CA LEU A 621 -30.46 -43.04 -20.61
C LEU A 621 -30.18 -44.39 -21.26
N ALA A 622 -29.76 -45.36 -20.44
CA ALA A 622 -29.67 -46.75 -20.88
C ALA A 622 -31.09 -47.33 -21.02
N THR A 623 -31.33 -48.12 -22.07
CA THR A 623 -32.57 -48.92 -22.16
C THR A 623 -32.50 -50.06 -21.15
N PRO A 624 -33.34 -50.09 -20.10
CA PRO A 624 -33.26 -51.13 -19.08
C PRO A 624 -33.67 -52.50 -19.63
N THR A 625 -33.07 -53.55 -19.08
CA THR A 625 -33.25 -54.94 -19.52
C THR A 625 -34.15 -55.75 -18.57
N ALA A 626 -34.53 -56.96 -18.97
CA ALA A 626 -35.25 -57.89 -18.10
C ALA A 626 -34.50 -58.17 -16.78
N SER A 627 -33.16 -58.20 -16.82
CA SER A 627 -32.32 -58.35 -15.63
C SER A 627 -32.44 -57.15 -14.68
N ASP A 628 -32.57 -55.94 -15.22
CA ASP A 628 -32.75 -54.73 -14.44
C ASP A 628 -34.13 -54.70 -13.78
N LEU A 629 -35.18 -55.10 -14.52
CA LEU A 629 -36.52 -55.26 -13.95
C LEU A 629 -36.54 -56.30 -12.83
N GLN A 630 -35.87 -57.45 -13.03
CA GLN A 630 -35.74 -58.47 -11.98
C GLN A 630 -35.10 -57.89 -10.72
N LYS A 631 -33.99 -57.17 -10.87
CA LYS A 631 -33.27 -56.56 -9.75
C LYS A 631 -34.17 -55.57 -8.99
N LEU A 632 -34.91 -54.71 -9.69
CA LEU A 632 -35.86 -53.79 -9.07
C LEU A 632 -36.94 -54.52 -8.27
N ILE A 633 -37.50 -55.61 -8.82
CA ILE A 633 -38.50 -56.44 -8.12
C ILE A 633 -37.88 -57.09 -6.87
N ASP A 634 -36.67 -57.62 -6.98
CA ASP A 634 -35.98 -58.31 -5.89
C ASP A 634 -35.63 -57.34 -4.74
N GLU A 635 -35.22 -56.11 -5.07
CA GLU A 635 -34.84 -55.06 -4.11
C GLU A 635 -36.05 -54.33 -3.50
N THR A 636 -37.21 -54.34 -4.17
CA THR A 636 -38.44 -53.74 -3.62
C THR A 636 -38.92 -54.53 -2.40
N PRO A 637 -39.12 -53.91 -1.22
CA PRO A 637 -39.60 -54.59 -0.01
C PRO A 637 -40.99 -55.22 -0.21
N ALA A 638 -41.35 -56.19 0.63
CA ALA A 638 -42.73 -56.68 0.73
C ALA A 638 -43.66 -55.51 1.10
N ASP A 639 -44.81 -55.41 0.42
CA ASP A 639 -45.75 -54.28 0.46
C ASP A 639 -45.22 -52.97 -0.19
N GLY A 640 -44.09 -53.04 -0.90
CA GLY A 640 -43.49 -51.91 -1.61
C GLY A 640 -44.15 -51.62 -2.97
N VAL A 641 -44.04 -50.38 -3.44
CA VAL A 641 -44.56 -49.95 -4.74
C VAL A 641 -43.40 -49.56 -5.64
N LEU A 642 -43.24 -50.27 -6.76
CA LEU A 642 -42.30 -49.96 -7.82
C LEU A 642 -43.05 -49.22 -8.94
N ASN A 643 -42.71 -47.95 -9.14
CA ASN A 643 -43.27 -47.13 -10.22
C ASN A 643 -42.48 -47.32 -11.52
N LEU A 644 -43.17 -47.74 -12.58
CA LEU A 644 -42.60 -47.98 -13.90
C LEU A 644 -43.02 -46.94 -14.96
N SER A 645 -43.74 -45.88 -14.59
CA SER A 645 -44.45 -44.97 -15.52
C SER A 645 -43.58 -44.30 -16.59
N ASN A 646 -42.25 -44.28 -16.42
CA ASN A 646 -41.29 -43.68 -17.36
C ASN A 646 -40.16 -44.66 -17.76
N LEU A 647 -40.33 -45.96 -17.55
CA LEU A 647 -39.34 -46.98 -17.89
C LEU A 647 -39.84 -47.81 -19.07
N ASN A 648 -39.08 -47.80 -20.16
CA ASN A 648 -39.33 -48.67 -21.31
C ASN A 648 -38.25 -49.75 -21.38
N PHE A 649 -38.60 -50.98 -21.00
CA PHE A 649 -37.65 -52.09 -20.99
C PHE A 649 -37.49 -52.66 -22.39
N ALA A 650 -36.24 -52.93 -22.80
CA ALA A 650 -35.93 -53.56 -24.09
C ALA A 650 -36.55 -54.95 -24.23
N ASP A 651 -36.65 -55.66 -23.10
CA ASP A 651 -37.33 -56.93 -22.96
C ASP A 651 -37.71 -57.14 -21.50
N VAL A 652 -38.79 -57.87 -21.26
CA VAL A 652 -39.23 -58.31 -19.93
C VAL A 652 -39.36 -59.84 -19.84
N SER A 653 -38.96 -60.56 -20.89
CA SER A 653 -38.98 -62.01 -20.92
C SER A 653 -37.98 -62.58 -19.91
N ASN A 654 -38.36 -63.68 -19.26
CA ASN A 654 -37.57 -64.39 -18.24
C ASN A 654 -37.39 -63.66 -16.88
N VAL A 655 -38.18 -62.63 -16.60
CA VAL A 655 -38.34 -62.12 -15.22
C VAL A 655 -39.07 -63.18 -14.39
N ASN A 656 -38.41 -63.66 -13.33
CA ASN A 656 -38.93 -64.59 -12.35
C ASN A 656 -39.66 -63.84 -11.23
N ILE A 657 -40.99 -63.89 -11.27
CA ILE A 657 -41.83 -63.35 -10.22
C ILE A 657 -41.86 -64.34 -9.05
N THR A 658 -41.15 -64.00 -7.96
CA THR A 658 -41.07 -64.80 -6.73
C THR A 658 -41.84 -64.19 -5.56
N LYS A 659 -42.40 -62.99 -5.75
CA LYS A 659 -43.23 -62.23 -4.79
C LYS A 659 -44.66 -62.06 -5.35
N ASP A 660 -45.63 -61.78 -4.48
CA ASP A 660 -47.05 -61.62 -4.88
C ASP A 660 -47.29 -60.23 -5.49
N ILE A 661 -47.10 -60.10 -6.80
CA ILE A 661 -47.17 -58.79 -7.46
C ILE A 661 -48.59 -58.46 -7.95
N THR A 662 -49.08 -57.26 -7.62
CA THR A 662 -50.31 -56.68 -8.18
C THR A 662 -49.97 -55.46 -9.04
N LEU A 663 -50.39 -55.46 -10.32
CA LEU A 663 -50.25 -54.29 -11.19
C LEU A 663 -51.41 -53.30 -10.92
N VAL A 664 -51.07 -52.07 -10.55
CA VAL A 664 -52.03 -50.98 -10.30
C VAL A 664 -51.63 -49.74 -11.12
N GLY A 665 -52.23 -49.62 -12.32
CA GLY A 665 -51.79 -48.64 -13.30
C GLY A 665 -50.36 -48.94 -13.76
N ASP A 666 -49.48 -47.94 -13.68
CA ASP A 666 -48.05 -48.07 -14.03
C ASP A 666 -47.18 -48.56 -12.87
N ASN A 667 -47.78 -49.04 -11.78
CA ASN A 667 -47.06 -49.50 -10.59
C ASN A 667 -47.16 -51.02 -10.40
N LEU A 668 -46.06 -51.63 -9.96
CA LEU A 668 -46.03 -52.98 -9.40
C LEU A 668 -46.07 -52.87 -7.87
N VAL A 669 -47.12 -53.38 -7.24
CA VAL A 669 -47.24 -53.51 -5.78
C VAL A 669 -46.78 -54.92 -5.41
N ILE A 670 -45.72 -55.04 -4.60
CA ILE A 670 -44.97 -56.28 -4.32
C ILE A 670 -45.45 -57.02 -3.08
#